data_AF-A0AAP9IVK6-F1
#
_entry.id   AF-A0AAP9IVK6-F1
#
_cell.length_a   1.000
_cell.length_b   1.000
_cell.length_c   1.000
_cell.angle_alpha   90.00
_cell.angle_beta   90.00
_cell.angle_gamma   90.00
#
_symmetry.space_group_name_H-M   'P 1'
#
loop_
_entity.id
_entity.type
_entity.pdbx_description
1 polymer ?
#
loop_
_entity_poly.entity_id
_entity_poly.type
_entity_poly.pdbx_seq_one_letter_code
_entity_poly.pdbx_strand_id
1 'polypeptide(L)'
;MCGIIIKYGMVISLLSCIAHQTMAQYAGKVFVDENKNGLFDKGEKLLQDVSVSDGLNVVSTDSDGTFRLPGHTRAHFLFITTPSGYKTDNAYYRPIETGRMEYDFPVYPCRNGILADGTHRFIHISDTEIRGKEGNQEWVDNLCDYSNNEKIAFIVHTGDICYEAGLNSHIQLLNTSLMEDTQVFYGMGNHDLVKGGYGEELFEKIYGPTFYSFEVGNIHYVMTPMLHGDYSPYYTKEDVYHWLKNDLAHTDKRKSVIVFNHSISEDTLSFKYGISDTEYIDLPAAGLKAWLYGHWHVNQMYRHEPTGVYTICTPSPACGGIDHALSSFRVLTVDAKGGLTSELRYSYLSPFLHIVSLENGQVPVLPSGSVPLSVNAYYTASPIRSIRYWCEYEGRKVVSDKFLVRQSDFNWYDEIPLFSRWKNRRITVVVEAIFNNGEVKQTRRSVLYGKPIEQQQRLRLTWVKNIGASVYMSVPLVYQECVFMASVDDNMSGKASVVCIDAQSGTIRWRYSVRGSVRSSIAASEGLVFAQDVYGNLYAIDAENGTLVWGKNLRTGILPPLDDGLAAVGKVLYAGTGKSLYAFHAPTGKQLWKNEAWTRGEGCVATLSFGQNVLIGHANWKGLYANDATTGCLLWENKDVELIYRSASVTWVENNVYLLSSHSLFILDPTTGKIILRKKLGCSVDVNSTPLVTESEIIFGTANNGIIALDRQTLDEKWHFKTGPSLIYSSPYSIPPSSTVETTPVLMGDTVFMGASDGILYALNRTDGKLVGRFKTGVPIFSSVAVLGNALYVADFAGNVYRFILNKTL
;
A
#
# COMPACT_ATOMS: atom_id res chain seq x y z
N MET A 1 6.57 87.17 22.21
CA MET A 1 6.20 85.92 21.50
C MET A 1 7.44 85.04 21.40
N CYS A 2 7.29 83.70 21.32
CA CYS A 2 8.26 82.63 21.00
C CYS A 2 9.79 82.89 21.17
N GLY A 3 10.56 82.02 21.85
CA GLY A 3 10.20 80.78 22.53
C GLY A 3 11.39 79.99 23.12
N ILE A 4 11.03 78.96 23.89
CA ILE A 4 11.81 77.80 24.41
C ILE A 4 12.72 77.14 23.32
N ILE A 5 13.78 76.36 23.60
CA ILE A 5 14.32 75.73 24.84
C ILE A 5 15.86 76.03 24.95
N ILE A 6 16.81 75.34 25.63
CA ILE A 6 16.97 74.03 26.31
C ILE A 6 17.92 74.19 27.53
N LYS A 7 17.75 73.42 28.61
CA LYS A 7 18.87 72.98 29.48
C LYS A 7 18.58 71.60 30.13
N TYR A 8 19.64 70.89 30.49
CA TYR A 8 19.59 69.46 30.90
C TYR A 8 18.95 69.23 32.27
N GLY A 9 18.28 68.07 32.42
CA GLY A 9 17.90 67.48 33.70
C GLY A 9 17.97 65.95 33.59
N MET A 10 18.94 65.32 34.27
CA MET A 10 19.13 63.87 34.24
C MET A 10 18.32 63.22 35.36
N VAL A 11 17.45 62.27 35.03
CA VAL A 11 16.69 61.49 36.02
C VAL A 11 17.08 60.02 35.89
N ILE A 12 17.55 59.45 36.99
CA ILE A 12 17.85 58.02 37.11
C ILE A 12 16.58 57.33 37.60
N SER A 13 15.97 56.51 36.74
CA SER A 13 14.84 55.64 37.12
C SER A 13 15.35 54.25 37.44
N LEU A 14 15.31 53.85 38.72
CA LEU A 14 15.50 52.44 39.09
C LEU A 14 14.30 51.63 38.60
N LEU A 15 14.51 50.82 37.56
CA LEU A 15 13.59 49.74 37.20
C LEU A 15 13.92 48.52 38.08
N SER A 16 13.07 48.26 39.06
CA SER A 16 13.13 47.05 39.87
C SER A 16 12.75 45.84 39.02
N CYS A 17 13.69 44.93 38.80
CA CYS A 17 13.42 43.64 38.18
C CYS A 17 12.59 42.75 39.12
N ILE A 18 11.26 42.94 39.10
CA ILE A 18 10.32 41.98 39.69
C ILE A 18 10.30 40.76 38.78
N ALA A 19 11.24 39.84 39.02
CA ALA A 19 11.21 38.51 38.43
C ALA A 19 9.91 37.84 38.85
N HIS A 20 8.97 37.71 37.90
CA HIS A 20 7.79 36.89 38.07
C HIS A 20 8.26 35.43 38.08
N GLN A 21 8.51 34.90 39.28
CA GLN A 21 8.52 33.46 39.49
C GLN A 21 7.09 32.97 39.24
N THR A 22 6.85 32.46 38.04
CA THR A 22 5.67 31.65 37.75
C THR A 22 5.65 30.49 38.73
N MET A 23 4.70 30.48 39.66
CA MET A 23 4.56 29.38 40.61
C MET A 23 4.19 28.12 39.82
N ALA A 24 5.06 27.11 39.85
CA ALA A 24 4.83 25.86 39.14
C ALA A 24 3.58 25.17 39.71
N GLN A 25 2.59 24.93 38.85
CA GLN A 25 1.37 24.22 39.21
C GLN A 25 1.60 22.71 39.32
N TYR A 26 2.56 22.16 38.58
CA TYR A 26 2.85 20.73 38.58
C TYR A 26 4.34 20.45 38.75
N ALA A 27 4.66 19.37 39.44
CA ALA A 27 6.03 18.89 39.62
C ALA A 27 6.06 17.35 39.67
N GLY A 28 7.26 16.79 39.62
CA GLY A 28 7.48 15.35 39.73
C GLY A 28 8.87 14.96 39.25
N LYS A 29 9.06 13.67 39.00
CA LYS A 29 10.31 13.05 38.57
C LYS A 29 10.13 12.16 37.35
N VAL A 30 11.21 11.99 36.59
CA VAL A 30 11.36 10.87 35.66
C VAL A 30 12.45 9.94 36.18
N PHE A 31 12.16 8.65 36.29
CA PHE A 31 13.05 7.67 36.92
C PHE A 31 12.95 6.29 36.27
N VAL A 32 14.02 5.51 36.38
CA VAL A 32 14.06 4.11 35.94
C VAL A 32 13.45 3.23 37.03
N ASP A 33 12.24 2.74 36.80
CA ASP A 33 11.57 1.77 37.66
C ASP A 33 12.13 0.38 37.35
N GLU A 34 13.00 -0.14 38.21
CA GLU A 34 13.63 -1.45 37.99
C GLU A 34 12.77 -2.60 38.50
N ASN A 35 11.79 -2.33 39.37
CA ASN A 35 11.02 -3.34 40.08
C ASN A 35 9.55 -3.48 39.60
N LYS A 36 9.10 -2.53 38.78
CA LYS A 36 7.78 -2.41 38.15
C LYS A 36 6.62 -2.15 39.13
N ASN A 37 6.86 -1.37 40.18
CA ASN A 37 5.79 -0.95 41.12
C ASN A 37 5.16 0.42 40.79
N GLY A 38 5.76 1.21 39.89
CA GLY A 38 5.27 2.53 39.47
C GLY A 38 5.54 3.67 40.46
N LEU A 39 6.37 3.46 41.50
CA LEU A 39 6.71 4.39 42.57
C LEU A 39 8.22 4.61 42.61
N PHE A 40 8.67 5.84 42.89
CA PHE A 40 10.10 6.12 42.99
C PHE A 40 10.72 5.53 44.27
N ASP A 41 11.50 4.46 44.12
CA ASP A 41 12.16 3.77 45.22
C ASP A 41 13.59 4.30 45.50
N LYS A 42 14.04 4.16 46.75
CA LYS A 42 15.32 4.73 47.19
C LYS A 42 16.51 3.94 46.63
N GLY A 43 17.01 4.39 45.49
CA GLY A 43 18.18 3.85 44.80
C GLY A 43 18.00 3.83 43.29
N GLU A 44 16.77 4.02 42.81
CA GLU A 44 16.43 4.04 41.39
C GLU A 44 17.04 5.24 40.65
N LYS A 45 17.35 5.03 39.38
CA LYS A 45 18.09 6.01 38.57
C LYS A 45 17.14 7.11 38.09
N LEU A 46 17.29 8.30 38.64
CA LEU A 46 16.67 9.53 38.13
C LEU A 46 17.22 9.89 36.74
N LEU A 47 16.36 10.42 35.86
CA LEU A 47 16.69 10.76 34.48
C LEU A 47 16.68 12.27 34.24
N GLN A 48 17.85 12.84 34.03
CA GLN A 48 18.08 14.21 33.57
C GLN A 48 17.77 14.37 32.06
N ASP A 49 17.46 15.60 31.64
CA ASP A 49 17.28 16.06 30.26
C ASP A 49 16.10 15.39 29.51
N VAL A 50 15.16 14.78 30.24
CA VAL A 50 13.90 14.25 29.67
C VAL A 50 12.88 15.38 29.59
N SER A 51 12.31 15.61 28.40
CA SER A 51 11.26 16.62 28.22
C SER A 51 9.92 16.15 28.80
N VAL A 52 9.26 17.04 29.54
CA VAL A 52 7.96 16.87 30.19
C VAL A 52 7.05 18.02 29.76
N SER A 53 5.78 17.71 29.46
CA SER A 53 4.82 18.62 28.84
C SER A 53 3.46 18.60 29.55
N ASP A 54 2.74 19.72 29.52
CA ASP A 54 1.34 19.86 29.93
C ASP A 54 0.38 20.09 28.73
N GLY A 55 0.86 19.83 27.50
CA GLY A 55 0.12 20.08 26.26
C GLY A 55 0.26 21.50 25.71
N LEU A 56 1.03 22.38 26.37
CA LEU A 56 1.42 23.70 25.84
C LEU A 56 2.88 24.00 26.20
N ASN A 57 3.19 23.94 27.48
CA ASN A 57 4.54 24.16 28.00
C ASN A 57 5.35 22.87 27.87
N VAL A 58 6.66 23.00 27.66
CA VAL A 58 7.62 21.91 27.71
C VAL A 58 8.78 22.37 28.59
N VAL A 59 9.28 21.48 29.44
CA VAL A 59 10.48 21.67 30.27
C VAL A 59 11.30 20.39 30.30
N SER A 60 12.62 20.48 30.43
CA SER A 60 13.48 19.30 30.65
C SER A 60 13.65 19.02 32.14
N THR A 61 13.81 17.75 32.52
CA THR A 61 14.22 17.38 33.89
C THR A 61 15.62 17.86 34.22
N ASP A 62 15.82 18.29 35.47
CA ASP A 62 17.11 18.72 36.00
C ASP A 62 18.06 17.54 36.32
N SER A 63 19.24 17.83 36.88
CA SER A 63 20.24 16.82 37.27
C SER A 63 19.77 15.85 38.36
N ASP A 64 18.74 16.22 39.13
CA ASP A 64 18.09 15.37 40.12
C ASP A 64 16.85 14.66 39.54
N GLY A 65 16.69 14.71 38.21
CA GLY A 65 15.57 14.12 37.45
C GLY A 65 14.21 14.74 37.72
N THR A 66 14.16 15.94 38.31
CA THR A 66 12.90 16.62 38.68
C THR A 66 12.46 17.60 37.60
N PHE A 67 11.14 17.78 37.44
CA PHE A 67 10.56 18.78 36.55
C PHE A 67 9.59 19.71 37.31
N ARG A 68 9.33 20.88 36.73
CA ARG A 68 8.36 21.87 37.21
C ARG A 68 7.65 22.53 36.03
N LEU A 69 6.36 22.27 35.86
CA LEU A 69 5.51 22.85 34.82
C LEU A 69 4.63 23.96 35.39
N PRO A 70 4.43 25.08 34.66
CA PRO A 70 3.61 26.18 35.14
C PRO A 70 2.11 25.87 35.08
N GLY A 71 1.68 24.92 34.24
CA GLY A 71 0.27 24.61 34.02
C GLY A 71 -0.43 25.62 33.12
N HIS A 72 -1.61 25.23 32.59
CA HIS A 72 -2.54 26.13 31.91
C HIS A 72 -3.97 25.59 32.00
N THR A 73 -4.95 26.42 31.66
CA THR A 73 -6.39 26.12 31.86
C THR A 73 -6.97 25.09 30.89
N ARG A 74 -6.18 24.58 29.94
CA ARG A 74 -6.60 23.55 28.95
C ARG A 74 -5.76 22.28 29.05
N ALA A 75 -4.96 22.12 30.10
CA ALA A 75 -4.16 20.92 30.32
C ALA A 75 -5.07 19.76 30.80
N HIS A 76 -5.21 18.72 29.98
CA HIS A 76 -5.87 17.46 30.36
C HIS A 76 -4.88 16.43 30.91
N PHE A 77 -3.63 16.48 30.44
CA PHE A 77 -2.57 15.50 30.74
C PHE A 77 -1.25 16.18 31.06
N LEU A 78 -0.43 15.51 31.86
CA LEU A 78 1.02 15.66 31.83
C LEU A 78 1.62 14.45 31.12
N PHE A 79 2.65 14.65 30.29
CA PHE A 79 3.29 13.56 29.56
C PHE A 79 4.78 13.81 29.32
N ILE A 80 5.54 12.73 29.12
CA ILE A 80 6.97 12.77 28.81
C ILE A 80 7.25 12.47 27.35
N THR A 81 8.27 13.12 26.79
CA THR A 81 8.98 12.61 25.62
C THR A 81 9.68 11.32 26.03
N THR A 82 9.13 10.16 25.66
CA THR A 82 9.68 8.86 26.10
C THR A 82 11.11 8.71 25.59
N PRO A 83 12.15 8.59 26.46
CA PRO A 83 13.54 8.69 26.04
C PRO A 83 14.07 7.43 25.37
N SER A 84 14.98 7.61 24.40
CA SER A 84 15.60 6.55 23.62
C SER A 84 16.25 5.47 24.49
N GLY A 85 15.86 4.21 24.26
CA GLY A 85 16.32 3.05 25.04
C GLY A 85 15.47 2.73 26.28
N TYR A 86 14.27 3.31 26.40
CA TYR A 86 13.29 3.05 27.45
C TYR A 86 11.87 2.85 26.86
N LYS A 87 10.99 2.20 27.63
CA LYS A 87 9.55 2.08 27.38
C LYS A 87 8.73 2.46 28.63
N THR A 88 7.41 2.63 28.49
CA THR A 88 6.54 3.06 29.61
C THR A 88 5.34 2.15 29.90
N ASP A 89 5.09 1.09 29.14
CA ASP A 89 3.92 0.20 29.33
C ASP A 89 2.58 0.96 29.41
N ASN A 90 2.41 1.90 28.46
CA ASN A 90 1.32 2.88 28.34
C ASN A 90 1.31 4.00 29.41
N ALA A 91 2.35 4.11 30.26
CA ALA A 91 2.43 5.09 31.35
C ALA A 91 3.17 6.41 31.00
N TYR A 92 3.41 6.71 29.71
CA TYR A 92 4.10 7.94 29.27
C TYR A 92 3.30 9.23 29.55
N TYR A 93 2.03 9.10 29.92
CA TYR A 93 1.14 10.18 30.31
C TYR A 93 0.46 9.93 31.68
N ARG A 94 -0.07 11.01 32.24
CA ARG A 94 -0.84 11.07 33.47
C ARG A 94 -2.03 12.01 33.26
N PRO A 95 -3.29 11.56 33.41
CA PRO A 95 -4.43 12.46 33.49
C PRO A 95 -4.25 13.43 34.66
N ILE A 96 -4.66 14.69 34.49
CA ILE A 96 -4.61 15.69 35.56
C ILE A 96 -5.81 15.50 36.49
N GLU A 97 -5.52 15.32 37.79
CA GLU A 97 -6.51 15.02 38.82
C GLU A 97 -6.72 16.22 39.74
N THR A 98 -7.99 16.54 40.05
CA THR A 98 -8.36 17.72 40.85
C THR A 98 -7.67 17.73 42.22
N GLY A 99 -6.78 18.71 42.44
CA GLY A 99 -6.04 18.88 43.70
C GLY A 99 -4.72 18.10 43.78
N ARG A 100 -4.37 17.31 42.76
CA ARG A 100 -3.07 16.64 42.67
C ARG A 100 -2.06 17.52 41.93
N MET A 101 -0.90 17.71 42.55
CA MET A 101 0.19 18.58 42.06
C MET A 101 1.47 17.80 41.70
N GLU A 102 1.58 16.54 42.16
CA GLU A 102 2.77 15.68 42.01
C GLU A 102 2.50 14.49 41.08
N TYR A 103 3.33 14.33 40.04
CA TYR A 103 3.15 13.37 38.95
C TYR A 103 4.49 12.77 38.51
N ASP A 104 4.81 11.58 38.99
CA ASP A 104 6.03 10.87 38.61
C ASP A 104 5.82 9.93 37.40
N PHE A 105 6.88 9.80 36.61
CA PHE A 105 6.94 9.00 35.39
C PHE A 105 8.00 7.88 35.51
N PRO A 106 7.59 6.65 35.86
CA PRO A 106 8.44 5.47 35.76
C PRO A 106 8.71 5.11 34.30
N VAL A 107 9.95 4.75 33.98
CA VAL A 107 10.33 4.20 32.68
C VAL A 107 11.14 2.91 32.84
N TYR A 108 10.95 1.96 31.92
CA TYR A 108 11.58 0.64 31.95
C TYR A 108 12.65 0.56 30.86
N PRO A 109 13.87 0.03 31.10
CA PRO A 109 14.87 -0.11 30.05
C PRO A 109 14.36 -1.01 28.90
N CYS A 110 14.37 -0.52 27.67
CA CYS A 110 13.96 -1.28 26.48
C CYS A 110 14.85 -0.91 25.29
N ARG A 111 15.62 -1.88 24.79
CA ARG A 111 16.54 -1.70 23.65
C ARG A 111 16.32 -2.73 22.54
N ASN A 112 15.19 -3.44 22.58
CA ASN A 112 14.79 -4.35 21.51
C ASN A 112 14.73 -3.60 20.18
N GLY A 113 15.28 -4.18 19.11
CA GLY A 113 15.32 -3.59 17.78
C GLY A 113 16.19 -2.34 17.57
N ILE A 114 16.88 -1.83 18.61
CA ILE A 114 17.76 -0.66 18.52
C ILE A 114 19.22 -1.11 18.48
N LEU A 115 19.90 -0.84 17.36
CA LEU A 115 21.33 -1.11 17.20
C LEU A 115 22.20 -0.08 17.95
N ALA A 116 23.48 -0.40 18.16
CA ALA A 116 24.39 0.39 18.98
C ALA A 116 24.72 1.80 18.43
N ASP A 117 24.42 2.06 17.15
CA ASP A 117 24.52 3.36 16.49
C ASP A 117 23.19 4.16 16.50
N GLY A 118 22.10 3.55 17.00
CA GLY A 118 20.74 4.10 16.96
C GLY A 118 19.93 3.71 15.71
N THR A 119 20.51 2.96 14.78
CA THR A 119 19.76 2.38 13.64
C THR A 119 18.73 1.38 14.16
N HIS A 120 17.49 1.44 13.68
CA HIS A 120 16.41 0.60 14.20
C HIS A 120 15.28 0.37 13.17
N ARG A 121 14.35 -0.53 13.50
CA ARG A 121 13.15 -0.84 12.68
C ARG A 121 11.86 -0.57 13.47
N PHE A 122 10.86 -0.03 12.81
CA PHE A 122 9.52 0.18 13.38
C PHE A 122 8.41 -0.29 12.43
N ILE A 123 7.26 -0.68 12.98
CA ILE A 123 6.05 -0.99 12.21
C ILE A 123 5.14 0.24 12.21
N HIS A 124 4.63 0.60 11.03
CA HIS A 124 3.53 1.55 10.86
C HIS A 124 2.28 0.77 10.40
N ILE A 125 1.15 1.07 11.03
CA ILE A 125 -0.20 0.71 10.60
C ILE A 125 -1.11 1.94 10.64
N SER A 126 -2.24 1.87 9.95
CA SER A 126 -3.28 2.89 10.01
C SER A 126 -4.59 2.30 9.49
N ASP A 127 -5.70 3.01 9.67
CA ASP A 127 -6.96 2.78 8.96
C ASP A 127 -7.44 1.32 9.11
N THR A 128 -7.31 0.78 10.32
CA THR A 128 -7.70 -0.59 10.64
C THR A 128 -9.21 -0.76 10.61
N GLU A 129 -9.97 0.34 10.78
CA GLU A 129 -11.42 0.41 10.57
C GLU A 129 -12.23 -0.67 11.31
N ILE A 130 -11.73 -1.15 12.45
CA ILE A 130 -12.35 -2.31 13.11
C ILE A 130 -13.69 -1.90 13.73
N ARG A 131 -14.75 -2.65 13.39
CA ARG A 131 -16.11 -2.42 13.95
C ARG A 131 -16.39 -3.26 15.21
N GLY A 132 -15.40 -4.01 15.69
CA GLY A 132 -15.47 -4.91 16.85
C GLY A 132 -14.21 -5.77 16.96
N LYS A 133 -14.14 -6.66 17.96
CA LYS A 133 -12.99 -7.57 18.13
C LYS A 133 -12.93 -8.71 17.10
N GLU A 134 -14.08 -9.27 16.75
CA GLU A 134 -14.17 -10.47 15.90
C GLU A 134 -13.61 -10.22 14.49
N GLY A 135 -12.99 -11.25 13.90
CA GLY A 135 -12.37 -11.18 12.57
C GLY A 135 -10.96 -10.58 12.52
N ASN A 136 -10.50 -9.88 13.56
CA ASN A 136 -9.24 -9.12 13.51
C ASN A 136 -7.99 -9.89 13.99
N GLN A 137 -8.15 -11.02 14.68
CA GLN A 137 -7.04 -11.70 15.35
C GLN A 137 -5.90 -12.09 14.39
N GLU A 138 -6.21 -12.59 13.19
CA GLU A 138 -5.18 -13.12 12.28
C GLU A 138 -4.19 -12.05 11.78
N TRP A 139 -4.66 -10.83 11.48
CA TRP A 139 -3.74 -9.75 11.07
C TRP A 139 -2.97 -9.16 12.26
N VAL A 140 -3.56 -9.15 13.45
CA VAL A 140 -2.87 -8.75 14.70
C VAL A 140 -1.77 -9.76 15.04
N ASP A 141 -2.07 -11.06 15.02
CA ASP A 141 -1.08 -12.14 15.24
C ASP A 141 0.08 -12.04 14.23
N ASN A 142 -0.24 -11.80 12.95
CA ASN A 142 0.75 -11.60 11.89
C ASN A 142 1.71 -10.43 12.18
N LEU A 143 1.23 -9.36 12.82
CA LEU A 143 1.99 -8.18 13.20
C LEU A 143 2.81 -8.42 14.48
N CYS A 144 2.19 -9.01 15.50
CA CYS A 144 2.83 -9.33 16.78
C CYS A 144 3.96 -10.35 16.62
N ASP A 145 3.72 -11.45 15.89
CA ASP A 145 4.75 -12.45 15.58
C ASP A 145 5.89 -11.83 14.77
N TYR A 146 5.59 -10.95 13.80
CA TYR A 146 6.64 -10.24 13.07
C TYR A 146 7.49 -9.36 13.99
N SER A 147 6.85 -8.59 14.88
CA SER A 147 7.52 -7.75 15.87
C SER A 147 8.49 -8.55 16.74
N ASN A 148 8.03 -9.72 17.19
CA ASN A 148 8.77 -10.63 18.06
C ASN A 148 9.92 -11.36 17.35
N ASN A 149 9.70 -11.81 16.10
CA ASN A 149 10.69 -12.53 15.28
C ASN A 149 11.78 -11.59 14.75
N GLU A 150 11.39 -10.42 14.24
CA GLU A 150 12.27 -9.49 13.51
C GLU A 150 12.86 -8.38 14.40
N LYS A 151 12.54 -8.39 15.70
CA LYS A 151 13.02 -7.47 16.73
C LYS A 151 12.77 -6.02 16.32
N ILE A 152 11.49 -5.66 16.29
CA ILE A 152 11.01 -4.31 15.99
C ILE A 152 11.02 -3.48 17.28
N ALA A 153 11.48 -2.22 17.19
CA ALA A 153 11.64 -1.35 18.36
C ALA A 153 10.31 -0.75 18.87
N PHE A 154 9.43 -0.34 17.94
CA PHE A 154 8.09 0.13 18.26
C PHE A 154 7.10 -0.12 17.12
N ILE A 155 5.81 -0.05 17.46
CA ILE A 155 4.67 -0.05 16.55
C ILE A 155 3.97 1.30 16.67
N VAL A 156 3.49 1.87 15.57
CA VAL A 156 2.69 3.10 15.57
C VAL A 156 1.45 2.95 14.70
N HIS A 157 0.29 3.34 15.24
CA HIS A 157 -1.00 3.41 14.53
C HIS A 157 -1.37 4.88 14.31
N THR A 158 -1.55 5.37 13.08
CA THR A 158 -1.71 6.83 12.83
C THR A 158 -3.13 7.38 12.93
N GLY A 159 -4.17 6.56 12.82
CA GLY A 159 -5.56 6.97 13.00
C GLY A 159 -6.56 6.05 12.29
N ASP A 160 -7.84 6.38 12.40
CA ASP A 160 -9.01 5.61 12.00
C ASP A 160 -8.97 4.16 12.49
N ILE A 161 -8.84 4.05 13.82
CA ILE A 161 -9.08 2.84 14.60
C ILE A 161 -10.58 2.51 14.52
N CYS A 162 -11.44 3.51 14.75
CA CYS A 162 -12.29 4.14 13.72
C CYS A 162 -13.56 4.75 14.32
N TYR A 163 -14.22 4.09 15.27
CA TYR A 163 -15.41 4.61 15.96
C TYR A 163 -15.47 4.04 17.38
N GLU A 164 -16.46 4.41 18.19
CA GLU A 164 -16.62 3.94 19.58
C GLU A 164 -16.40 2.43 19.75
N ALA A 165 -17.01 1.60 18.88
CA ALA A 165 -16.85 0.15 18.91
C ALA A 165 -15.42 -0.31 18.55
N GLY A 166 -14.74 0.41 17.66
CA GLY A 166 -13.36 0.13 17.24
C GLY A 166 -12.33 0.56 18.29
N LEU A 167 -12.44 1.80 18.77
CA LEU A 167 -11.62 2.37 19.83
C LEU A 167 -11.65 1.51 21.10
N ASN A 168 -12.83 1.03 21.53
CA ASN A 168 -12.95 0.12 22.67
C ASN A 168 -12.44 -1.30 22.38
N SER A 169 -12.40 -1.74 21.12
CA SER A 169 -11.96 -3.10 20.75
C SER A 169 -10.46 -3.21 20.53
N HIS A 170 -9.84 -2.24 19.86
CA HIS A 170 -8.46 -2.34 19.34
C HIS A 170 -7.41 -2.39 20.46
N ILE A 171 -7.57 -1.55 21.48
CA ILE A 171 -6.71 -1.55 22.68
C ILE A 171 -6.64 -2.93 23.38
N GLN A 172 -7.67 -3.76 23.21
CA GLN A 172 -7.76 -5.11 23.79
C GLN A 172 -7.18 -6.21 22.87
N LEU A 173 -6.75 -5.85 21.66
CA LEU A 173 -6.04 -6.73 20.72
C LEU A 173 -4.55 -6.36 20.66
N LEU A 174 -4.22 -5.07 20.67
CA LEU A 174 -2.85 -4.55 20.58
C LEU A 174 -2.67 -3.34 21.49
N ASN A 175 -1.72 -3.40 22.43
CA ASN A 175 -1.19 -2.25 23.18
C ASN A 175 0.14 -2.66 23.85
N THR A 176 0.86 -1.73 24.49
CA THR A 176 2.21 -2.04 25.04
C THR A 176 2.22 -3.12 26.12
N SER A 177 1.17 -3.28 26.95
CA SER A 177 1.14 -4.34 27.97
C SER A 177 0.87 -5.74 27.41
N LEU A 178 0.44 -5.83 26.15
CA LEU A 178 0.35 -7.09 25.38
C LEU A 178 1.64 -7.40 24.60
N MET A 179 2.59 -6.46 24.56
CA MET A 179 3.82 -6.53 23.76
C MET A 179 5.06 -6.46 24.66
N GLU A 180 5.60 -7.63 25.03
CA GLU A 180 6.67 -7.77 26.03
C GLU A 180 7.84 -6.77 25.84
N ASP A 181 8.40 -6.73 24.63
CA ASP A 181 9.59 -5.95 24.28
C ASP A 181 9.33 -4.85 23.22
N THR A 182 8.07 -4.47 22.93
CA THR A 182 7.76 -3.49 21.87
C THR A 182 6.74 -2.44 22.35
N GLN A 183 7.09 -1.15 22.30
CA GLN A 183 6.11 -0.10 22.63
C GLN A 183 5.13 0.14 21.48
N VAL A 184 3.85 0.35 21.80
CA VAL A 184 2.79 0.69 20.85
C VAL A 184 2.35 2.13 21.06
N PHE A 185 2.43 2.94 20.00
CA PHE A 185 2.03 4.34 19.98
C PHE A 185 0.78 4.55 19.13
N TYR A 186 -0.08 5.48 19.54
CA TYR A 186 -1.37 5.74 18.91
C TYR A 186 -1.54 7.22 18.54
N GLY A 187 -1.93 7.46 17.30
CA GLY A 187 -2.49 8.70 16.77
C GLY A 187 -3.99 8.54 16.49
N MET A 188 -4.64 9.65 16.15
CA MET A 188 -6.08 9.74 16.04
C MET A 188 -6.51 10.26 14.66
N GLY A 189 -7.45 9.56 14.03
CA GLY A 189 -8.04 9.92 12.74
C GLY A 189 -9.33 10.73 12.83
N ASN A 190 -9.92 11.00 11.67
CA ASN A 190 -11.16 11.78 11.53
C ASN A 190 -12.41 11.04 12.02
N HIS A 191 -12.44 9.71 11.95
CA HIS A 191 -13.57 8.92 12.43
C HIS A 191 -13.42 8.62 13.95
N ASP A 192 -12.19 8.54 14.46
CA ASP A 192 -11.89 8.39 15.89
C ASP A 192 -12.39 9.58 16.73
N LEU A 193 -12.59 10.75 16.10
CA LEU A 193 -13.31 11.88 16.67
C LEU A 193 -14.81 11.56 16.72
N VAL A 194 -15.29 11.15 17.89
CA VAL A 194 -16.63 10.60 18.14
C VAL A 194 -17.53 11.51 18.98
N LYS A 195 -18.77 11.10 19.21
CA LYS A 195 -19.74 11.86 20.00
C LYS A 195 -19.43 11.80 21.51
N GLY A 196 -18.77 12.83 22.04
CA GLY A 196 -18.57 13.06 23.48
C GLY A 196 -19.00 14.45 23.93
N GLY A 197 -18.45 14.93 25.05
CA GLY A 197 -18.40 16.34 25.42
C GLY A 197 -17.49 17.16 24.50
N TYR A 198 -16.51 16.49 23.87
CA TYR A 198 -15.70 16.93 22.73
C TYR A 198 -15.29 15.69 21.92
N GLY A 199 -14.83 15.88 20.67
CA GLY A 199 -14.62 14.78 19.72
C GLY A 199 -13.65 13.70 20.19
N GLU A 200 -12.56 14.13 20.83
CA GLU A 200 -11.45 13.28 21.26
C GLU A 200 -11.64 12.64 22.65
N GLU A 201 -12.72 12.95 23.39
CA GLU A 201 -12.92 12.51 24.80
C GLU A 201 -12.76 10.99 24.99
N LEU A 202 -13.31 10.18 24.06
CA LEU A 202 -13.19 8.73 24.13
C LEU A 202 -11.78 8.23 23.78
N PHE A 203 -11.11 8.90 22.84
CA PHE A 203 -9.72 8.59 22.49
C PHE A 203 -8.80 8.90 23.68
N GLU A 204 -8.90 10.11 24.24
CA GLU A 204 -8.11 10.56 25.39
C GLU A 204 -8.27 9.63 26.61
N LYS A 205 -9.49 9.14 26.84
CA LYS A 205 -9.81 8.18 27.91
C LYS A 205 -9.18 6.78 27.73
N ILE A 206 -8.91 6.34 26.50
CA ILE A 206 -8.43 4.97 26.20
C ILE A 206 -6.94 4.94 25.84
N TYR A 207 -6.47 5.94 25.08
CA TYR A 207 -5.15 5.99 24.44
C TYR A 207 -4.23 7.10 24.96
N GLY A 208 -4.79 8.11 25.65
CA GLY A 208 -4.04 9.25 26.17
C GLY A 208 -3.99 10.46 25.23
N PRO A 209 -3.03 11.39 25.40
CA PRO A 209 -3.03 12.67 24.69
C PRO A 209 -2.95 12.51 23.18
N THR A 210 -3.66 13.38 22.46
CA THR A 210 -3.78 13.35 20.99
C THR A 210 -2.52 13.83 20.24
N PHE A 211 -1.62 14.54 20.93
CA PHE A 211 -0.27 14.89 20.46
C PHE A 211 0.75 14.70 21.59
N TYR A 212 1.92 14.17 21.23
CA TYR A 212 3.05 13.90 22.13
C TYR A 212 4.29 13.55 21.31
N SER A 213 5.44 13.39 21.96
CA SER A 213 6.70 13.00 21.32
C SER A 213 7.38 11.80 22.01
N PHE A 214 8.33 11.17 21.33
CA PHE A 214 9.20 10.12 21.87
C PHE A 214 10.49 10.01 21.04
N GLU A 215 11.52 9.35 21.58
CA GLU A 215 12.82 9.24 20.91
C GLU A 215 13.24 7.78 20.71
N VAL A 216 13.83 7.47 19.55
CA VAL A 216 14.45 6.16 19.28
C VAL A 216 15.74 6.37 18.49
N GLY A 217 16.84 5.78 18.97
CA GLY A 217 18.17 6.05 18.43
C GLY A 217 18.56 7.53 18.57
N ASN A 218 18.82 8.18 17.43
CA ASN A 218 19.11 9.63 17.29
C ASN A 218 17.95 10.37 16.58
N ILE A 219 16.73 9.85 16.69
CA ILE A 219 15.54 10.36 16.00
C ILE A 219 14.49 10.79 17.03
N HIS A 220 13.91 11.97 16.81
CA HIS A 220 12.78 12.51 17.55
C HIS A 220 11.50 12.26 16.75
N TYR A 221 10.54 11.58 17.38
CA TYR A 221 9.25 11.24 16.79
C TYR A 221 8.16 12.11 17.41
N VAL A 222 7.29 12.63 16.55
CA VAL A 222 6.21 13.53 16.93
C VAL A 222 4.89 12.93 16.45
N MET A 223 3.95 12.73 17.37
CA MET A 223 2.55 12.45 17.04
C MET A 223 1.77 13.75 17.02
N THR A 224 0.98 13.96 15.96
CA THR A 224 0.05 15.10 15.81
C THR A 224 -1.32 14.59 15.35
N PRO A 225 -2.43 15.16 15.84
CA PRO A 225 -3.76 14.70 15.46
C PRO A 225 -4.22 15.32 14.14
N MET A 226 -5.27 14.74 13.56
CA MET A 226 -6.01 15.37 12.47
C MET A 226 -6.81 16.57 12.99
N LEU A 227 -6.80 17.69 12.27
CA LEU A 227 -7.41 18.95 12.74
C LEU A 227 -8.96 19.01 12.60
N HIS A 228 -9.58 17.97 12.05
CA HIS A 228 -11.03 17.87 11.86
C HIS A 228 -11.48 16.41 11.70
N GLY A 229 -12.73 16.12 12.01
CA GLY A 229 -13.33 14.79 11.85
C GLY A 229 -14.85 14.80 11.85
N ASP A 230 -15.45 13.63 12.09
CA ASP A 230 -16.91 13.44 12.14
C ASP A 230 -17.55 14.22 13.30
N TYR A 231 -16.78 14.48 14.36
CA TYR A 231 -17.09 15.43 15.43
C TYR A 231 -15.93 16.43 15.61
N SER A 232 -16.25 17.64 16.08
CA SER A 232 -15.22 18.68 16.29
C SER A 232 -14.30 18.34 17.47
N PRO A 233 -12.97 18.48 17.32
CA PRO A 233 -12.05 18.39 18.45
C PRO A 233 -12.18 19.59 19.39
N TYR A 234 -11.65 19.46 20.61
CA TYR A 234 -11.42 20.55 21.56
C TYR A 234 -10.06 21.22 21.37
N TYR A 235 -9.00 20.50 20.97
CA TYR A 235 -7.75 21.13 20.53
C TYR A 235 -7.94 21.93 19.24
N THR A 236 -7.14 22.99 19.06
CA THR A 236 -7.06 23.77 17.82
C THR A 236 -5.68 23.64 17.17
N LYS A 237 -5.54 24.19 15.95
CA LYS A 237 -4.26 24.20 15.24
C LYS A 237 -3.19 24.99 16.01
N GLU A 238 -3.61 26.06 16.67
CA GLU A 238 -2.78 26.94 17.51
C GLU A 238 -2.20 26.15 18.69
N ASP A 239 -2.98 25.29 19.35
CA ASP A 239 -2.51 24.46 20.46
C ASP A 239 -1.39 23.50 20.00
N VAL A 240 -1.66 22.73 18.94
CA VAL A 240 -0.71 21.79 18.37
C VAL A 240 0.55 22.51 17.86
N TYR A 241 0.40 23.69 17.24
CA TYR A 241 1.52 24.52 16.79
C TYR A 241 2.37 25.06 17.95
N HIS A 242 1.75 25.61 19.00
CA HIS A 242 2.49 26.14 20.14
C HIS A 242 3.18 25.04 20.95
N TRP A 243 2.53 23.89 21.16
CA TRP A 243 3.17 22.72 21.75
C TRP A 243 4.35 22.24 20.89
N LEU A 244 4.15 22.00 19.58
CA LEU A 244 5.19 21.49 18.70
C LEU A 244 6.40 22.43 18.59
N LYS A 245 6.16 23.75 18.62
CA LYS A 245 7.21 24.78 18.69
C LYS A 245 8.03 24.69 19.97
N ASN A 246 7.40 24.38 21.10
CA ASN A 246 8.06 24.25 22.40
C ASN A 246 8.77 22.89 22.57
N ASP A 247 8.19 21.80 22.08
CA ASP A 247 8.77 20.45 22.00
C ASP A 247 10.04 20.46 21.13
N LEU A 248 9.94 20.97 19.89
CA LEU A 248 11.09 21.12 19.01
C LEU A 248 12.12 22.10 19.56
N ALA A 249 11.74 23.07 20.42
CA ALA A 249 12.71 23.96 21.07
C ALA A 249 13.58 23.24 22.12
N HIS A 250 13.03 22.26 22.83
CA HIS A 250 13.77 21.42 23.79
C HIS A 250 14.47 20.22 23.15
N THR A 251 14.08 19.86 21.92
CA THR A 251 14.74 18.82 21.12
C THR A 251 16.16 19.23 20.68
N ASP A 252 17.14 18.33 20.89
CA ASP A 252 18.51 18.48 20.39
C ASP A 252 18.53 18.61 18.87
N LYS A 253 19.07 19.73 18.36
CA LYS A 253 19.13 20.07 16.93
C LYS A 253 19.99 19.15 16.07
N ARG A 254 20.65 18.15 16.67
CA ARG A 254 21.39 17.07 15.99
C ARG A 254 20.52 15.83 15.72
N LYS A 255 19.36 15.72 16.36
CA LYS A 255 18.39 14.66 16.10
C LYS A 255 17.64 14.96 14.80
N SER A 256 17.24 13.91 14.10
CA SER A 256 16.33 14.04 12.95
C SER A 256 14.89 13.94 13.42
N VAL A 257 13.96 14.61 12.75
CA VAL A 257 12.53 14.61 13.11
C VAL A 257 11.73 13.73 12.16
N ILE A 258 10.82 12.93 12.69
CA ILE A 258 9.80 12.20 11.93
C ILE A 258 8.43 12.50 12.54
N VAL A 259 7.47 12.89 11.70
CA VAL A 259 6.10 13.25 12.13
C VAL A 259 5.12 12.16 11.72
N PHE A 260 4.23 11.84 12.65
CA PHE A 260 3.05 11.02 12.48
C PHE A 260 1.79 11.90 12.55
N ASN A 261 0.87 11.70 11.61
CA ASN A 261 -0.46 12.30 11.60
C ASN A 261 -1.39 11.37 10.81
N HIS A 262 -2.70 11.38 11.03
CA HIS A 262 -3.60 10.57 10.18
C HIS A 262 -3.66 11.09 8.73
N SER A 263 -3.62 12.40 8.54
CA SER A 263 -3.61 13.06 7.23
C SER A 263 -2.19 13.40 6.75
N ILE A 264 -2.05 13.68 5.46
CA ILE A 264 -0.83 14.28 4.91
C ILE A 264 -0.72 15.76 5.34
N SER A 265 0.52 16.29 5.40
CA SER A 265 0.77 17.70 5.65
C SER A 265 0.01 18.61 4.65
N GLU A 266 -0.59 19.69 5.14
CA GLU A 266 -1.27 20.70 4.31
C GLU A 266 -0.31 21.36 3.29
N ASP A 267 0.94 21.59 3.71
CA ASP A 267 2.03 22.06 2.84
C ASP A 267 3.00 20.92 2.55
N THR A 268 2.81 20.26 1.40
CA THR A 268 3.76 19.26 0.87
C THR A 268 4.88 19.88 0.02
N LEU A 269 4.89 21.21 -0.21
CA LEU A 269 5.90 21.88 -1.04
C LEU A 269 7.08 22.41 -0.21
N SER A 270 6.81 22.98 0.98
CA SER A 270 7.84 23.46 1.90
C SER A 270 7.77 22.90 3.33
N PHE A 271 6.77 22.07 3.66
CA PHE A 271 6.58 21.48 5.00
C PHE A 271 6.58 22.51 6.13
N LYS A 272 5.95 23.67 5.90
CA LYS A 272 5.75 24.69 6.92
C LYS A 272 4.48 24.41 7.71
N TYR A 273 4.63 24.20 9.02
CA TYR A 273 3.49 23.98 9.92
C TYR A 273 3.24 25.24 10.75
N GLY A 274 2.12 25.93 10.50
CA GLY A 274 1.86 27.24 11.12
C GLY A 274 0.41 27.68 11.09
N ILE A 275 0.18 28.79 11.80
CA ILE A 275 -1.12 29.44 11.99
C ILE A 275 -1.27 30.72 11.16
N SER A 276 -0.18 31.24 10.59
CA SER A 276 -0.21 32.29 9.55
C SER A 276 1.05 32.25 8.67
N ASP A 277 1.02 32.94 7.53
CA ASP A 277 2.19 33.11 6.64
C ASP A 277 3.42 33.70 7.35
N THR A 278 3.21 34.41 8.46
CA THR A 278 4.25 35.02 9.31
C THR A 278 4.59 34.21 10.55
N GLU A 279 3.77 33.24 10.94
CA GLU A 279 3.96 32.45 12.15
C GLU A 279 3.81 30.94 11.86
N TYR A 280 4.96 30.29 11.64
CA TYR A 280 5.10 28.88 11.29
C TYR A 280 6.43 28.29 11.80
N ILE A 281 6.48 26.97 11.87
CA ILE A 281 7.69 26.16 12.03
C ILE A 281 8.14 25.71 10.63
N ASP A 282 9.39 25.98 10.27
CA ASP A 282 10.04 25.37 9.11
C ASP A 282 10.53 23.97 9.52
N LEU A 283 9.71 22.94 9.27
CA LEU A 283 10.02 21.58 9.71
C LEU A 283 11.28 20.99 9.03
N PRO A 284 11.57 21.23 7.73
CA PRO A 284 12.85 20.85 7.13
C PRO A 284 14.06 21.45 7.85
N ALA A 285 14.02 22.75 8.21
CA ALA A 285 15.08 23.38 9.00
C ALA A 285 15.13 22.86 10.46
N ALA A 286 14.01 22.39 11.01
CA ALA A 286 13.97 21.67 12.29
C ALA A 286 14.45 20.20 12.20
N GLY A 287 14.80 19.70 11.02
CA GLY A 287 15.39 18.37 10.83
C GLY A 287 14.46 17.28 10.29
N LEU A 288 13.26 17.64 9.80
CA LEU A 288 12.27 16.70 9.27
C LEU A 288 12.83 15.77 8.17
N LYS A 289 12.53 14.48 8.27
CA LYS A 289 12.87 13.45 7.27
C LYS A 289 11.64 12.85 6.62
N ALA A 290 10.58 12.60 7.39
CA ALA A 290 9.35 12.01 6.88
C ALA A 290 8.10 12.46 7.63
N TRP A 291 7.00 12.47 6.90
CA TRP A 291 5.63 12.58 7.38
C TRP A 291 4.89 11.28 7.03
N LEU A 292 4.47 10.51 8.03
CA LEU A 292 3.79 9.23 7.87
C LEU A 292 2.31 9.35 8.23
N TYR A 293 1.44 8.79 7.38
CA TYR A 293 0.00 9.00 7.44
C TYR A 293 -0.84 7.84 6.88
N GLY A 294 -2.16 7.93 7.03
CA GLY A 294 -3.11 6.85 6.81
C GLY A 294 -4.27 7.18 5.86
N HIS A 295 -5.06 8.20 6.21
CA HIS A 295 -6.39 8.66 5.74
C HIS A 295 -6.84 8.36 4.28
N TRP A 296 -5.92 8.14 3.36
CA TRP A 296 -6.25 7.74 1.99
C TRP A 296 -6.33 6.21 1.81
N HIS A 297 -6.01 5.41 2.84
CA HIS A 297 -5.91 3.94 2.82
C HIS A 297 -5.02 3.40 1.67
N VAL A 298 -4.07 4.19 1.17
CA VAL A 298 -3.28 3.87 -0.02
C VAL A 298 -1.89 3.37 0.32
N ASN A 299 -1.29 2.63 -0.61
CA ASN A 299 0.09 2.20 -0.49
C ASN A 299 1.01 3.17 -1.25
N GLN A 300 1.73 4.05 -0.53
CA GLN A 300 2.62 5.04 -1.14
C GLN A 300 3.86 5.35 -0.29
N MET A 301 5.00 5.54 -0.95
CA MET A 301 6.12 6.34 -0.46
C MET A 301 6.50 7.32 -1.57
N TYR A 302 6.70 8.60 -1.24
CA TYR A 302 7.10 9.64 -2.20
C TYR A 302 8.09 10.61 -1.57
N ARG A 303 9.04 11.13 -2.36
CA ARG A 303 10.08 12.07 -1.92
C ARG A 303 9.89 13.43 -2.59
N HIS A 304 9.83 14.48 -1.78
CA HIS A 304 9.66 15.86 -2.25
C HIS A 304 11.03 16.50 -2.49
N GLU A 305 11.47 16.52 -3.75
CA GLU A 305 12.79 17.04 -4.13
C GLU A 305 13.16 18.46 -3.61
N PRO A 306 12.23 19.43 -3.44
CA PRO A 306 12.59 20.75 -2.88
C PRO A 306 13.11 20.73 -1.43
N THR A 307 12.67 19.77 -0.62
CA THR A 307 13.02 19.66 0.82
C THR A 307 13.78 18.39 1.16
N GLY A 308 13.70 17.37 0.29
CA GLY A 308 14.20 16.02 0.53
C GLY A 308 13.35 15.16 1.47
N VAL A 309 12.22 15.70 1.98
CA VAL A 309 11.32 15.03 2.92
C VAL A 309 10.49 13.95 2.21
N TYR A 310 10.23 12.84 2.90
CA TYR A 310 9.32 11.80 2.44
C TYR A 310 7.89 12.00 2.96
N THR A 311 6.89 11.71 2.13
CA THR A 311 5.50 11.47 2.58
C THR A 311 5.17 10.01 2.34
N ILE A 312 4.71 9.31 3.38
CA ILE A 312 4.54 7.85 3.37
C ILE A 312 3.14 7.49 3.84
N CYS A 313 2.35 6.87 2.97
CA CYS A 313 1.05 6.31 3.30
C CYS A 313 1.15 4.80 3.47
N THR A 314 0.47 4.27 4.48
CA THR A 314 0.40 2.83 4.76
C THR A 314 -1.05 2.38 4.64
N PRO A 315 -1.34 1.32 3.87
CA PRO A 315 -2.70 0.81 3.74
C PRO A 315 -3.16 0.12 5.02
N SER A 316 -4.44 -0.24 5.07
CA SER A 316 -4.96 -1.05 6.17
C SER A 316 -4.31 -2.43 6.22
N PRO A 317 -3.93 -2.96 7.40
CA PRO A 317 -3.56 -4.36 7.54
C PRO A 317 -4.79 -5.28 7.49
N ALA A 318 -6.00 -4.75 7.69
CA ALA A 318 -7.22 -5.53 7.91
C ALA A 318 -8.03 -5.79 6.61
N CYS A 319 -7.98 -4.89 5.62
CA CYS A 319 -8.82 -4.93 4.42
C CYS A 319 -8.10 -4.38 3.17
N GLY A 320 -8.74 -4.46 1.99
CA GLY A 320 -8.26 -3.80 0.78
C GLY A 320 -8.47 -2.27 0.81
N GLY A 321 -7.52 -1.52 0.25
CA GLY A 321 -7.48 -0.05 0.30
C GLY A 321 -8.37 0.68 -0.73
N ILE A 322 -8.47 2.01 -0.60
CA ILE A 322 -9.28 2.89 -1.48
C ILE A 322 -8.82 2.88 -2.94
N ASP A 323 -7.52 2.71 -3.16
CA ASP A 323 -6.83 2.57 -4.45
C ASP A 323 -6.69 1.10 -4.90
N HIS A 324 -7.46 0.20 -4.28
CA HIS A 324 -7.21 -1.25 -4.27
C HIS A 324 -5.82 -1.62 -3.73
N ALA A 325 -5.20 -0.85 -2.82
CA ALA A 325 -3.98 -1.29 -2.14
C ALA A 325 -4.21 -2.61 -1.39
N LEU A 326 -3.18 -3.44 -1.35
CA LEU A 326 -3.27 -4.75 -0.73
C LEU A 326 -3.18 -4.68 0.79
N SER A 327 -4.04 -5.43 1.48
CA SER A 327 -4.05 -5.58 2.94
C SER A 327 -2.66 -5.91 3.48
N SER A 328 -2.02 -4.95 4.15
CA SER A 328 -0.62 -5.05 4.58
C SER A 328 -0.27 -4.04 5.67
N PHE A 329 0.80 -4.31 6.43
CA PHE A 329 1.44 -3.30 7.29
C PHE A 329 2.81 -2.90 6.72
N ARG A 330 3.28 -1.70 7.06
CA ARG A 330 4.58 -1.19 6.60
C ARG A 330 5.64 -1.35 7.69
N VAL A 331 6.82 -1.75 7.28
CA VAL A 331 8.01 -1.81 8.14
C VAL A 331 9.01 -0.81 7.61
N LEU A 332 9.46 0.11 8.46
CA LEU A 332 10.49 1.09 8.10
C LEU A 332 11.78 0.78 8.87
N THR A 333 12.90 0.96 8.18
CA THR A 333 14.23 0.98 8.81
C THR A 333 14.75 2.41 8.78
N VAL A 334 15.21 2.90 9.92
CA VAL A 334 15.76 4.25 10.09
C VAL A 334 17.23 4.13 10.48
N ASP A 335 18.13 4.76 9.73
CA ASP A 335 19.54 4.83 10.09
C ASP A 335 19.83 5.92 11.13
N ALA A 336 21.04 5.90 11.71
CA ALA A 336 21.51 6.87 12.71
C ALA A 336 21.46 8.37 12.29
N LYS A 337 21.19 8.67 11.00
CA LYS A 337 21.07 10.02 10.42
C LYS A 337 19.65 10.34 9.94
N GLY A 338 18.68 9.47 10.18
CA GLY A 338 17.31 9.62 9.68
C GLY A 338 17.14 9.26 8.21
N GLY A 339 18.07 8.52 7.61
CA GLY A 339 17.87 7.87 6.31
C GLY A 339 16.84 6.75 6.43
N LEU A 340 15.95 6.62 5.44
CA LEU A 340 14.77 5.75 5.51
C LEU A 340 14.73 4.75 4.35
N THR A 341 14.39 3.50 4.69
CA THR A 341 14.00 2.45 3.72
C THR A 341 12.74 1.74 4.19
N SER A 342 11.94 1.23 3.25
CA SER A 342 10.59 0.74 3.50
C SER A 342 10.38 -0.67 2.94
N GLU A 343 9.65 -1.49 3.67
CA GLU A 343 9.18 -2.83 3.30
C GLU A 343 7.67 -2.94 3.59
N LEU A 344 6.95 -3.75 2.81
CA LEU A 344 5.54 -4.05 3.03
C LEU A 344 5.39 -5.51 3.43
N ARG A 345 4.55 -5.76 4.44
CA ARG A 345 4.25 -7.10 4.95
C ARG A 345 2.78 -7.37 4.73
N TYR A 346 2.47 -8.12 3.68
CA TYR A 346 1.09 -8.50 3.32
C TYR A 346 0.46 -9.39 4.39
N SER A 347 -0.70 -8.98 4.92
CA SER A 347 -1.43 -9.67 5.98
C SER A 347 -1.98 -11.03 5.54
N TYR A 348 -2.36 -11.87 6.51
CA TYR A 348 -3.03 -13.16 6.32
C TYR A 348 -2.20 -14.26 5.60
N LEU A 349 -0.95 -13.99 5.24
CA LEU A 349 -0.07 -14.97 4.60
C LEU A 349 0.67 -15.85 5.61
N SER A 350 -0.04 -16.85 6.12
CA SER A 350 0.57 -18.07 6.69
C SER A 350 1.69 -18.63 5.79
N PRO A 351 2.74 -19.26 6.34
CA PRO A 351 3.93 -19.63 5.58
C PRO A 351 3.60 -20.62 4.46
N PHE A 352 3.99 -20.31 3.22
CA PHE A 352 3.76 -21.18 2.06
C PHE A 352 5.00 -21.36 1.17
N LEU A 353 5.02 -22.46 0.41
CA LEU A 353 6.11 -22.84 -0.47
C LEU A 353 5.58 -23.69 -1.64
N HIS A 354 5.64 -23.17 -2.86
CA HIS A 354 4.97 -23.75 -4.03
C HIS A 354 5.85 -23.76 -5.29
N ILE A 355 6.08 -24.96 -5.84
CA ILE A 355 6.89 -25.15 -7.06
C ILE A 355 6.00 -24.93 -8.29
N VAL A 356 5.76 -23.66 -8.63
CA VAL A 356 4.84 -23.29 -9.73
C VAL A 356 5.32 -23.79 -11.09
N SER A 357 6.63 -23.77 -11.35
CA SER A 357 7.25 -24.25 -12.59
C SER A 357 6.95 -25.71 -12.94
N LEU A 358 6.60 -26.54 -11.95
CA LEU A 358 6.30 -27.98 -12.09
C LEU A 358 4.86 -28.33 -11.70
N GLU A 359 3.97 -27.33 -11.62
CA GLU A 359 2.58 -27.54 -11.22
C GLU A 359 1.80 -28.36 -12.26
N ASN A 360 0.77 -29.08 -11.80
CA ASN A 360 0.09 -30.15 -12.54
C ASN A 360 1.04 -31.26 -13.06
N GLY A 361 2.29 -31.32 -12.57
CA GLY A 361 3.30 -32.28 -13.04
C GLY A 361 3.91 -31.95 -14.39
N GLN A 362 3.77 -30.70 -14.87
CA GLN A 362 4.37 -30.26 -16.12
C GLN A 362 5.89 -30.11 -16.01
N VAL A 363 6.57 -30.11 -17.16
CA VAL A 363 8.03 -29.98 -17.28
C VAL A 363 8.34 -29.09 -18.50
N PRO A 364 8.25 -27.75 -18.39
CA PRO A 364 8.80 -26.87 -19.41
C PRO A 364 10.31 -27.12 -19.54
N VAL A 365 10.83 -27.05 -20.77
CA VAL A 365 12.25 -27.24 -21.07
C VAL A 365 12.75 -26.01 -21.81
N LEU A 366 13.80 -25.39 -21.29
CA LEU A 366 14.41 -24.18 -21.85
C LEU A 366 15.25 -24.53 -23.08
N PRO A 367 15.61 -23.56 -23.94
CA PRO A 367 16.55 -23.77 -25.06
C PRO A 367 17.92 -24.34 -24.64
N SER A 368 18.32 -24.16 -23.37
CA SER A 368 19.51 -24.77 -22.75
C SER A 368 19.40 -26.29 -22.50
N GLY A 369 18.20 -26.86 -22.60
CA GLY A 369 17.89 -28.23 -22.17
C GLY A 369 17.60 -28.38 -20.68
N SER A 370 17.82 -27.32 -19.88
CA SER A 370 17.44 -27.23 -18.47
C SER A 370 15.92 -27.25 -18.27
N VAL A 371 15.49 -27.57 -17.05
CA VAL A 371 14.13 -27.30 -16.57
C VAL A 371 14.18 -26.11 -15.60
N PRO A 372 13.34 -25.07 -15.77
CA PRO A 372 13.31 -23.93 -14.85
C PRO A 372 12.70 -24.35 -13.52
N LEU A 373 13.28 -23.91 -12.40
CA LEU A 373 12.76 -24.10 -11.06
C LEU A 373 12.31 -22.76 -10.46
N SER A 374 11.24 -22.19 -11.02
CA SER A 374 10.53 -21.08 -10.39
C SER A 374 9.68 -21.60 -9.22
N VAL A 375 9.84 -20.97 -8.06
CA VAL A 375 9.20 -21.29 -6.78
C VAL A 375 8.65 -20.01 -6.15
N ASN A 376 7.36 -20.00 -5.82
CA ASN A 376 6.73 -18.92 -5.06
C ASN A 376 6.66 -19.32 -3.57
N ALA A 377 7.09 -18.42 -2.69
CA ALA A 377 7.13 -18.64 -1.24
C ALA A 377 7.07 -17.32 -0.48
N TYR A 378 6.27 -17.28 0.60
CA TYR A 378 6.18 -16.12 1.49
C TYR A 378 5.65 -16.56 2.87
N TYR A 379 5.83 -15.71 3.87
CA TYR A 379 5.25 -15.77 5.20
C TYR A 379 5.22 -14.34 5.76
N THR A 380 4.10 -13.87 6.29
CA THR A 380 3.99 -12.51 6.86
C THR A 380 4.94 -12.31 8.03
N ALA A 381 4.90 -13.21 9.01
CA ALA A 381 5.50 -13.01 10.32
C ALA A 381 6.98 -13.41 10.44
N SER A 382 7.58 -14.03 9.41
CA SER A 382 9.03 -14.21 9.36
C SER A 382 9.53 -14.23 7.91
N PRO A 383 10.46 -13.35 7.50
CA PRO A 383 11.08 -13.37 6.18
C PRO A 383 11.83 -14.68 5.89
N ILE A 384 11.88 -15.06 4.61
CA ILE A 384 12.64 -16.22 4.14
C ILE A 384 14.13 -15.87 4.07
N ARG A 385 14.91 -16.52 4.94
CA ARG A 385 16.38 -16.46 5.01
C ARG A 385 17.03 -17.09 3.78
N SER A 386 16.54 -18.28 3.39
CA SER A 386 17.08 -19.01 2.24
C SER A 386 16.12 -20.11 1.77
N ILE A 387 16.08 -20.38 0.46
CA ILE A 387 15.47 -21.58 -0.10
C ILE A 387 16.53 -22.45 -0.75
N ARG A 388 16.53 -23.75 -0.43
CA ARG A 388 17.34 -24.77 -1.10
C ARG A 388 16.48 -25.82 -1.80
N TYR A 389 17.06 -26.54 -2.74
CA TYR A 389 16.42 -27.67 -3.40
C TYR A 389 17.39 -28.81 -3.67
N TRP A 390 16.83 -29.97 -4.00
CA TRP A 390 17.53 -31.11 -4.57
C TRP A 390 16.60 -31.94 -5.46
N CYS A 391 17.16 -32.97 -6.09
CA CYS A 391 16.38 -33.94 -6.88
C CYS A 391 16.63 -35.36 -6.41
N GLU A 392 15.58 -36.17 -6.39
CA GLU A 392 15.58 -37.57 -5.98
C GLU A 392 15.08 -38.48 -7.11
N TYR A 393 15.64 -39.69 -7.17
CA TYR A 393 15.20 -40.80 -8.01
C TYR A 393 15.16 -42.06 -7.15
N GLU A 394 14.04 -42.78 -7.14
CA GLU A 394 13.84 -43.97 -6.28
C GLU A 394 14.17 -43.70 -4.79
N GLY A 395 13.86 -42.51 -4.29
CA GLY A 395 14.16 -42.06 -2.92
C GLY A 395 15.62 -41.74 -2.64
N ARG A 396 16.52 -41.80 -3.64
CA ARG A 396 17.93 -41.47 -3.51
C ARG A 396 18.23 -40.10 -4.12
N LYS A 397 19.04 -39.29 -3.43
CA LYS A 397 19.47 -37.96 -3.88
C LYS A 397 20.38 -38.09 -5.13
N VAL A 398 19.97 -37.50 -6.25
CA VAL A 398 20.66 -37.58 -7.55
C VAL A 398 21.12 -36.22 -8.10
N VAL A 399 20.66 -35.12 -7.49
CA VAL A 399 21.25 -33.78 -7.57
C VAL A 399 21.47 -33.34 -6.13
N SER A 400 22.65 -32.78 -5.83
CA SER A 400 23.01 -32.28 -4.50
C SER A 400 22.17 -31.06 -4.10
N ASP A 401 22.29 -30.64 -2.84
CA ASP A 401 21.73 -29.37 -2.39
C ASP A 401 22.26 -28.20 -3.23
N LYS A 402 21.35 -27.33 -3.65
CA LYS A 402 21.60 -26.04 -4.29
C LYS A 402 20.69 -25.00 -3.66
N PHE A 403 21.13 -23.75 -3.57
CA PHE A 403 20.27 -22.63 -3.19
C PHE A 403 19.58 -22.02 -4.42
N LEU A 404 18.34 -21.56 -4.26
CA LEU A 404 17.65 -20.74 -5.25
C LEU A 404 18.06 -19.28 -5.07
N VAL A 405 18.01 -18.50 -6.16
CA VAL A 405 18.23 -17.05 -6.14
C VAL A 405 16.88 -16.33 -6.08
N ARG A 406 16.66 -15.51 -5.05
CA ARG A 406 15.47 -14.65 -4.94
C ARG A 406 15.39 -13.72 -6.17
N GLN A 407 14.24 -13.72 -6.84
CA GLN A 407 13.94 -12.87 -8.01
C GLN A 407 13.07 -11.67 -7.60
N SER A 408 12.08 -11.90 -6.76
CA SER A 408 11.16 -10.88 -6.21
C SER A 408 10.90 -11.16 -4.74
N ASP A 409 10.03 -10.39 -4.10
CA ASP A 409 9.76 -10.55 -2.66
C ASP A 409 9.04 -11.87 -2.34
N PHE A 410 8.45 -12.51 -3.37
CA PHE A 410 7.78 -13.83 -3.32
C PHE A 410 8.49 -14.94 -4.11
N ASN A 411 9.24 -14.61 -5.17
CA ASN A 411 9.75 -15.62 -6.12
C ASN A 411 11.24 -15.94 -5.96
N TRP A 412 11.59 -17.21 -6.14
CA TRP A 412 12.94 -17.75 -6.12
C TRP A 412 13.16 -18.68 -7.32
N TYR A 413 14.36 -18.68 -7.90
CA TYR A 413 14.67 -19.38 -9.16
C TYR A 413 16.06 -20.06 -9.18
N ASP A 414 16.15 -21.19 -9.88
CA ASP A 414 17.39 -21.78 -10.44
C ASP A 414 17.03 -22.64 -11.68
N GLU A 415 18.02 -23.17 -12.39
CA GLU A 415 17.83 -24.19 -13.43
C GLU A 415 18.29 -25.59 -12.99
N ILE A 416 17.41 -26.57 -13.19
CA ILE A 416 17.68 -27.99 -12.88
C ILE A 416 18.42 -28.64 -14.06
N PRO A 417 19.67 -29.13 -13.86
CA PRO A 417 20.43 -29.82 -14.90
C PRO A 417 19.95 -31.27 -15.06
N LEU A 418 18.87 -31.47 -15.83
CA LEU A 418 18.36 -32.81 -16.12
C LEU A 418 19.09 -33.47 -17.30
N PHE A 419 20.16 -34.18 -16.95
CA PHE A 419 20.95 -35.00 -17.89
C PHE A 419 20.12 -36.08 -18.60
N SER A 420 20.51 -36.44 -19.83
CA SER A 420 19.87 -37.45 -20.68
C SER A 420 19.66 -38.82 -20.01
N ARG A 421 20.52 -39.22 -19.06
CA ARG A 421 20.38 -40.45 -18.24
C ARG A 421 19.06 -40.54 -17.44
N TRP A 422 18.42 -39.39 -17.19
CA TRP A 422 17.14 -39.27 -16.50
C TRP A 422 15.93 -39.24 -17.44
N LYS A 423 16.13 -39.30 -18.77
CA LYS A 423 15.05 -39.31 -19.76
C LYS A 423 14.12 -40.51 -19.54
N ASN A 424 12.82 -40.29 -19.65
CA ASN A 424 11.72 -41.22 -19.35
C ASN A 424 11.66 -41.71 -17.89
N ARG A 425 12.37 -41.06 -16.95
CA ARG A 425 12.32 -41.39 -15.52
C ARG A 425 11.46 -40.39 -14.74
N ARG A 426 10.86 -40.86 -13.64
CA ARG A 426 10.20 -39.98 -12.66
C ARG A 426 11.26 -39.42 -11.71
N ILE A 427 11.38 -38.10 -11.66
CA ILE A 427 12.29 -37.37 -10.77
C ILE A 427 11.45 -36.57 -9.78
N THR A 428 11.77 -36.67 -8.49
CA THR A 428 11.15 -35.84 -7.45
C THR A 428 12.04 -34.65 -7.16
N VAL A 429 11.55 -33.45 -7.44
CA VAL A 429 12.18 -32.21 -6.98
C VAL A 429 11.64 -31.91 -5.59
N VAL A 430 12.55 -31.70 -4.64
CA VAL A 430 12.22 -31.31 -3.26
C VAL A 430 12.81 -29.93 -3.01
N VAL A 431 12.00 -29.04 -2.44
CA VAL A 431 12.38 -27.65 -2.14
C VAL A 431 12.06 -27.37 -0.68
N GLU A 432 12.97 -26.65 -0.01
CA GLU A 432 12.93 -26.37 1.41
C GLU A 432 13.27 -24.90 1.68
N ALA A 433 12.35 -24.18 2.31
CA ALA A 433 12.53 -22.81 2.76
C ALA A 433 12.83 -22.78 4.25
N ILE A 434 13.79 -21.94 4.64
CA ILE A 434 14.18 -21.67 6.03
C ILE A 434 13.85 -20.19 6.30
N PHE A 435 13.07 -19.94 7.35
CA PHE A 435 12.65 -18.60 7.77
C PHE A 435 13.58 -18.03 8.86
N ASN A 436 13.52 -16.72 9.11
CA ASN A 436 14.37 -16.06 10.10
C ASN A 436 14.12 -16.57 11.54
N ASN A 437 12.87 -16.90 11.88
CA ASN A 437 12.47 -17.51 13.16
C ASN A 437 12.93 -18.98 13.33
N GLY A 438 13.55 -19.59 12.31
CA GLY A 438 13.98 -20.98 12.33
C GLY A 438 12.93 -22.01 11.90
N GLU A 439 11.71 -21.60 11.50
CA GLU A 439 10.77 -22.50 10.84
C GLU A 439 11.40 -23.05 9.54
N VAL A 440 11.13 -24.32 9.26
CA VAL A 440 11.50 -24.98 8.00
C VAL A 440 10.25 -25.54 7.34
N LYS A 441 9.93 -25.04 6.14
CA LYS A 441 8.83 -25.56 5.33
C LYS A 441 9.37 -26.27 4.09
N GLN A 442 8.85 -27.45 3.81
CA GLN A 442 9.29 -28.28 2.68
C GLN A 442 8.12 -28.63 1.76
N THR A 443 8.37 -28.69 0.46
CA THR A 443 7.42 -29.11 -0.57
C THR A 443 8.12 -30.01 -1.60
N ARG A 444 7.34 -30.79 -2.36
CA ARG A 444 7.89 -31.68 -3.40
C ARG A 444 6.96 -31.85 -4.59
N ARG A 445 7.53 -32.15 -5.76
CA ARG A 445 6.82 -32.46 -7.02
C ARG A 445 7.54 -33.59 -7.77
N SER A 446 6.79 -34.62 -8.19
CA SER A 446 7.33 -35.82 -8.83
C SER A 446 6.97 -35.89 -10.32
N VAL A 447 7.83 -35.35 -11.17
CA VAL A 447 7.60 -35.15 -12.60
C VAL A 447 8.21 -36.26 -13.46
N LEU A 448 7.67 -36.47 -14.67
CA LEU A 448 8.21 -37.42 -15.65
C LEU A 448 9.02 -36.66 -16.71
N TYR A 449 10.35 -36.74 -16.64
CA TYR A 449 11.21 -36.00 -17.57
C TYR A 449 11.30 -36.70 -18.94
N GLY A 450 11.15 -35.93 -20.02
CA GLY A 450 11.58 -36.34 -21.37
C GLY A 450 10.59 -37.13 -22.24
N LYS A 451 9.33 -37.29 -21.82
CA LYS A 451 8.22 -37.56 -22.75
C LYS A 451 7.64 -36.24 -23.29
N PRO A 452 7.10 -36.20 -24.53
CA PRO A 452 6.29 -35.08 -24.99
C PRO A 452 5.03 -34.91 -24.12
N ILE A 453 4.81 -33.70 -23.59
CA ILE A 453 3.64 -33.33 -22.75
C ILE A 453 2.36 -33.14 -23.62
N GLU A 454 2.53 -33.15 -24.93
CA GLU A 454 1.59 -32.71 -25.98
C GLU A 454 0.26 -33.46 -26.07
N GLN A 455 0.10 -34.56 -25.32
CA GLN A 455 -1.08 -35.41 -25.34
C GLN A 455 -1.79 -35.55 -23.99
N GLN A 456 -1.42 -34.79 -22.95
CA GLN A 456 -1.91 -35.03 -21.58
C GLN A 456 -2.47 -33.84 -20.80
N GLN A 457 -2.30 -32.59 -21.24
CA GLN A 457 -2.91 -31.43 -20.55
C GLN A 457 -3.50 -30.42 -21.53
N ARG A 458 -4.71 -29.94 -21.22
CA ARG A 458 -5.45 -28.93 -21.99
C ARG A 458 -4.69 -27.60 -22.05
N LEU A 459 -4.13 -27.18 -20.90
CA LEU A 459 -3.32 -25.97 -20.74
C LEU A 459 -1.85 -26.33 -20.50
N ARG A 460 -0.99 -26.20 -21.52
CA ARG A 460 0.45 -26.53 -21.45
C ARG A 460 1.30 -25.28 -21.20
N LEU A 461 1.94 -25.18 -20.04
CA LEU A 461 2.98 -24.20 -19.74
C LEU A 461 4.19 -24.43 -20.68
N THR A 462 4.65 -23.38 -21.35
CA THR A 462 5.86 -23.44 -22.20
C THR A 462 7.05 -22.76 -21.55
N TRP A 463 6.84 -21.62 -20.88
CA TRP A 463 7.86 -20.93 -20.10
C TRP A 463 7.24 -20.14 -18.95
N VAL A 464 8.05 -19.87 -17.92
CA VAL A 464 7.78 -18.93 -16.83
C VAL A 464 9.00 -18.03 -16.66
N LYS A 465 8.79 -16.72 -16.54
CA LYS A 465 9.87 -15.74 -16.37
C LYS A 465 9.49 -14.72 -15.31
N ASN A 466 10.29 -14.61 -14.25
CA ASN A 466 10.12 -13.54 -13.28
C ASN A 466 10.70 -12.22 -13.80
N ILE A 467 9.99 -11.10 -13.61
CA ILE A 467 10.42 -9.77 -14.05
C ILE A 467 11.14 -8.95 -12.96
N GLY A 468 11.41 -9.52 -11.79
CA GLY A 468 12.22 -8.89 -10.73
C GLY A 468 11.48 -7.89 -9.83
N ALA A 469 10.18 -7.72 -10.04
CA ALA A 469 9.31 -6.78 -9.34
C ALA A 469 7.85 -7.27 -9.43
N SER A 470 7.01 -6.87 -8.47
CA SER A 470 5.61 -7.28 -8.43
C SER A 470 4.80 -6.70 -9.59
N VAL A 471 3.78 -7.41 -10.05
CA VAL A 471 2.83 -6.96 -11.09
C VAL A 471 1.46 -6.75 -10.47
N TYR A 472 0.90 -5.56 -10.63
CA TYR A 472 -0.42 -5.22 -10.08
C TYR A 472 -1.29 -4.50 -11.10
N MET A 473 -2.50 -5.02 -11.34
CA MET A 473 -3.55 -4.55 -12.27
C MET A 473 -3.16 -4.43 -13.76
N SER A 474 -1.95 -3.98 -14.09
CA SER A 474 -1.45 -3.90 -15.47
C SER A 474 -1.52 -5.27 -16.18
N VAL A 475 -1.86 -5.25 -17.45
CA VAL A 475 -2.15 -6.44 -18.28
C VAL A 475 -0.95 -6.77 -19.19
N PRO A 476 -0.61 -8.04 -19.46
CA PRO A 476 0.51 -8.38 -20.34
C PRO A 476 0.18 -8.01 -21.79
N LEU A 477 0.83 -6.97 -22.33
CA LEU A 477 0.52 -6.46 -23.67
C LEU A 477 1.30 -7.24 -24.74
N VAL A 478 0.61 -7.97 -25.60
CA VAL A 478 1.24 -8.75 -26.69
C VAL A 478 1.30 -7.93 -27.97
N TYR A 479 2.51 -7.58 -28.41
CA TYR A 479 2.74 -6.74 -29.60
C TYR A 479 4.09 -7.10 -30.27
N GLN A 480 4.13 -7.17 -31.60
CA GLN A 480 5.36 -7.45 -32.39
C GLN A 480 6.21 -8.65 -31.86
N GLU A 481 5.58 -9.80 -31.67
CA GLU A 481 6.17 -11.03 -31.11
C GLU A 481 6.78 -10.90 -29.69
N CYS A 482 6.50 -9.79 -29.01
CA CYS A 482 6.90 -9.54 -27.63
C CYS A 482 5.68 -9.53 -26.69
N VAL A 483 5.95 -9.77 -25.42
CA VAL A 483 5.04 -9.50 -24.30
C VAL A 483 5.66 -8.36 -23.50
N PHE A 484 4.95 -7.25 -23.39
CA PHE A 484 5.33 -6.12 -22.55
C PHE A 484 4.60 -6.21 -21.21
N MET A 485 5.32 -5.96 -20.13
CA MET A 485 4.81 -6.05 -18.77
C MET A 485 5.34 -4.88 -17.95
N ALA A 486 4.46 -4.20 -17.21
CA ALA A 486 4.85 -3.13 -16.29
C ALA A 486 4.75 -3.60 -14.83
N SER A 487 5.66 -3.11 -13.97
CA SER A 487 5.74 -3.46 -12.55
C SER A 487 5.44 -2.29 -11.59
N VAL A 488 5.14 -2.65 -10.34
CA VAL A 488 4.96 -1.71 -9.23
C VAL A 488 6.16 -1.69 -8.28
N ASP A 489 6.29 -0.60 -7.52
CA ASP A 489 7.34 -0.38 -6.52
C ASP A 489 6.87 0.62 -5.44
N ASP A 490 5.97 0.14 -4.58
CA ASP A 490 5.33 0.99 -3.55
C ASP A 490 6.22 1.23 -2.31
N ASN A 491 7.54 0.97 -2.45
CA ASN A 491 8.58 1.18 -1.44
C ASN A 491 9.70 2.14 -1.91
N MET A 492 9.58 2.72 -3.12
CA MET A 492 10.64 3.51 -3.78
C MET A 492 11.99 2.77 -3.91
N SER A 493 11.96 1.44 -4.10
CA SER A 493 13.16 0.58 -4.15
C SER A 493 13.94 0.61 -5.48
N GLY A 494 13.46 1.36 -6.48
CA GLY A 494 14.04 1.46 -7.82
C GLY A 494 13.66 0.32 -8.77
N LYS A 495 12.61 -0.45 -8.45
CA LYS A 495 12.21 -1.70 -9.14
C LYS A 495 11.08 -1.54 -10.17
N ALA A 496 10.37 -0.40 -10.19
CA ALA A 496 9.31 -0.17 -11.17
C ALA A 496 9.89 -0.04 -12.60
N SER A 497 9.35 -0.80 -13.54
CA SER A 497 9.87 -0.84 -14.91
C SER A 497 8.85 -1.38 -15.92
N VAL A 498 9.04 -1.03 -17.19
CA VAL A 498 8.47 -1.76 -18.33
C VAL A 498 9.51 -2.78 -18.80
N VAL A 499 9.09 -4.01 -19.02
CA VAL A 499 9.92 -5.14 -19.44
C VAL A 499 9.40 -5.71 -20.74
N CYS A 500 10.29 -5.92 -21.71
CA CYS A 500 10.00 -6.62 -22.95
C CYS A 500 10.48 -8.07 -22.86
N ILE A 501 9.58 -9.01 -23.10
CA ILE A 501 9.83 -10.46 -23.09
C ILE A 501 9.56 -11.02 -24.49
N ASP A 502 10.50 -11.78 -25.03
CA ASP A 502 10.29 -12.57 -26.24
C ASP A 502 9.14 -13.58 -26.05
N ALA A 503 8.08 -13.46 -26.83
CA ALA A 503 6.84 -14.21 -26.57
C ALA A 503 7.00 -15.73 -26.77
N GLN A 504 7.95 -16.19 -27.60
CA GLN A 504 8.14 -17.63 -27.83
C GLN A 504 9.02 -18.28 -26.76
N SER A 505 10.11 -17.64 -26.34
CA SER A 505 11.14 -18.21 -25.46
C SER A 505 11.04 -17.79 -23.98
N GLY A 506 10.37 -16.68 -23.66
CA GLY A 506 10.38 -16.11 -22.30
C GLY A 506 11.68 -15.36 -21.95
N THR A 507 12.50 -15.05 -22.94
CA THR A 507 13.75 -14.29 -22.76
C THR A 507 13.44 -12.80 -22.61
N ILE A 508 13.93 -12.14 -21.57
CA ILE A 508 13.82 -10.68 -21.46
C ILE A 508 14.74 -10.07 -22.53
N ARG A 509 14.18 -9.28 -23.45
CA ARG A 509 14.91 -8.55 -24.48
C ARG A 509 15.49 -7.25 -23.92
N TRP A 510 14.68 -6.48 -23.20
CA TRP A 510 15.09 -5.22 -22.57
C TRP A 510 14.25 -4.89 -21.33
N ARG A 511 14.74 -3.94 -20.52
CA ARG A 511 14.02 -3.30 -19.41
C ARG A 511 14.22 -1.79 -19.47
N TYR A 512 13.14 -1.04 -19.28
CA TYR A 512 13.15 0.41 -19.09
C TYR A 512 12.61 0.74 -17.69
N SER A 513 13.43 1.37 -16.83
CA SER A 513 13.00 1.77 -15.48
C SER A 513 12.11 3.02 -15.52
N VAL A 514 11.01 2.99 -14.77
CA VAL A 514 10.09 4.12 -14.60
C VAL A 514 10.22 4.71 -13.19
N ARG A 515 9.60 5.88 -12.94
CA ARG A 515 9.78 6.64 -11.69
C ARG A 515 8.87 6.21 -10.55
N GLY A 516 7.77 5.52 -10.85
CA GLY A 516 6.82 5.02 -9.86
C GLY A 516 6.04 3.83 -10.37
N SER A 517 5.16 3.29 -9.52
CA SER A 517 4.29 2.17 -9.85
C SER A 517 3.42 2.41 -11.09
N VAL A 518 3.36 1.43 -11.99
CA VAL A 518 2.37 1.38 -13.08
C VAL A 518 1.24 0.44 -12.63
N ARG A 519 0.06 0.99 -12.34
CA ARG A 519 -1.10 0.25 -11.78
C ARG A 519 -2.25 0.09 -12.78
N SER A 520 -1.98 0.33 -14.05
CA SER A 520 -3.00 0.49 -15.10
C SER A 520 -2.55 -0.16 -16.42
N SER A 521 -3.45 -0.25 -17.39
CA SER A 521 -3.17 -0.86 -18.70
C SER A 521 -2.16 -0.06 -19.51
N ILE A 522 -1.11 -0.72 -19.98
CA ILE A 522 -0.16 -0.17 -20.97
C ILE A 522 -0.70 -0.36 -22.39
N ALA A 523 -0.28 0.51 -23.32
CA ALA A 523 -0.72 0.50 -24.71
C ALA A 523 0.46 0.41 -25.70
N ALA A 524 0.22 0.07 -26.96
CA ALA A 524 1.24 0.11 -28.02
C ALA A 524 0.65 0.53 -29.36
N SER A 525 1.44 1.26 -30.15
CA SER A 525 1.13 1.60 -31.54
C SER A 525 2.38 2.14 -32.26
N GLU A 526 2.41 2.05 -33.59
CA GLU A 526 3.46 2.66 -34.44
C GLU A 526 4.91 2.27 -34.05
N GLY A 527 5.13 1.06 -33.52
CA GLY A 527 6.44 0.58 -33.06
C GLY A 527 6.85 1.04 -31.65
N LEU A 528 5.94 1.72 -30.93
CA LEU A 528 6.17 2.21 -29.57
C LEU A 528 5.25 1.52 -28.55
N VAL A 529 5.75 1.38 -27.34
CA VAL A 529 5.00 0.96 -26.13
C VAL A 529 4.88 2.17 -25.21
N PHE A 530 3.67 2.38 -24.68
CA PHE A 530 3.31 3.50 -23.83
C PHE A 530 2.94 3.00 -22.44
N ALA A 531 3.54 3.61 -21.42
CA ALA A 531 3.24 3.35 -20.03
C ALA A 531 3.14 4.66 -19.26
N GLN A 532 2.37 4.66 -18.19
CA GLN A 532 2.17 5.80 -17.29
C GLN A 532 2.36 5.31 -15.86
N ASP A 533 3.06 6.08 -15.03
CA ASP A 533 3.09 5.83 -13.59
C ASP A 533 2.11 6.73 -12.82
N VAL A 534 1.77 6.31 -11.61
CA VAL A 534 0.81 6.99 -10.71
C VAL A 534 1.13 8.45 -10.37
N TYR A 535 2.32 8.95 -10.70
CA TYR A 535 2.71 10.37 -10.58
C TYR A 535 2.55 11.14 -11.90
N GLY A 536 1.86 10.55 -12.87
CA GLY A 536 1.57 11.11 -14.18
C GLY A 536 2.79 11.23 -15.09
N ASN A 537 3.88 10.50 -14.85
CA ASN A 537 4.95 10.44 -15.85
C ASN A 537 4.52 9.45 -16.95
N LEU A 538 4.41 9.97 -18.18
CA LEU A 538 4.04 9.23 -19.38
C LEU A 538 5.29 8.96 -20.21
N TYR A 539 5.53 7.70 -20.56
CA TYR A 539 6.70 7.22 -21.28
C TYR A 539 6.28 6.66 -22.64
N ALA A 540 7.06 6.97 -23.68
CA ALA A 540 6.97 6.32 -24.98
C ALA A 540 8.31 5.65 -25.29
N ILE A 541 8.28 4.32 -25.32
CA ILE A 541 9.46 3.45 -25.34
C ILE A 541 9.47 2.70 -26.67
N ASP A 542 10.62 2.62 -27.32
CA ASP A 542 10.83 1.82 -28.52
C ASP A 542 10.56 0.33 -28.23
N ALA A 543 9.66 -0.30 -29.00
CA ALA A 543 9.24 -1.68 -28.76
C ALA A 543 10.37 -2.71 -28.99
N GLU A 544 11.29 -2.43 -29.90
CA GLU A 544 12.38 -3.35 -30.29
C GLU A 544 13.55 -3.28 -29.30
N ASN A 545 14.01 -2.07 -28.97
CA ASN A 545 15.26 -1.85 -28.23
C ASN A 545 15.11 -1.23 -26.82
N GLY A 546 13.92 -0.74 -26.44
CA GLY A 546 13.65 -0.27 -25.08
C GLY A 546 14.16 1.14 -24.75
N THR A 547 14.61 1.91 -25.74
CA THR A 547 15.01 3.31 -25.53
C THR A 547 13.79 4.23 -25.38
N LEU A 548 13.92 5.29 -24.58
CA LEU A 548 12.88 6.32 -24.46
C LEU A 548 12.91 7.21 -25.71
N VAL A 549 11.83 7.18 -26.51
CA VAL A 549 11.67 8.03 -27.69
C VAL A 549 11.16 9.41 -27.29
N TRP A 550 10.21 9.47 -26.35
CA TRP A 550 9.80 10.71 -25.70
C TRP A 550 9.16 10.44 -24.33
N GLY A 551 9.11 11.46 -23.47
CA GLY A 551 8.43 11.41 -22.18
C GLY A 551 7.74 12.72 -21.82
N LYS A 552 6.75 12.66 -20.93
CA LYS A 552 6.02 13.81 -20.36
C LYS A 552 5.80 13.59 -18.86
N ASN A 553 5.58 14.66 -18.11
CA ASN A 553 4.85 14.57 -16.85
C ASN A 553 3.54 15.37 -17.01
N LEU A 554 2.41 14.69 -16.79
CA LEU A 554 1.06 15.20 -17.02
C LEU A 554 0.51 16.01 -15.82
N ARG A 555 1.19 15.96 -14.68
CA ARG A 555 0.80 16.59 -13.40
C ARG A 555 -0.62 16.18 -12.96
N THR A 556 -0.85 14.88 -12.86
CA THR A 556 -2.12 14.29 -12.40
C THR A 556 -2.36 14.56 -10.91
N GLY A 557 -1.34 14.38 -10.08
CA GLY A 557 -1.36 14.60 -8.63
C GLY A 557 -0.26 13.81 -7.92
N ILE A 558 -0.34 13.77 -6.60
CA ILE A 558 0.44 12.83 -5.74
C ILE A 558 -0.52 11.89 -5.01
N LEU A 559 -1.70 12.36 -4.62
CA LEU A 559 -2.69 11.62 -3.84
C LEU A 559 -4.08 11.66 -4.49
N PRO A 560 -4.81 10.53 -4.47
CA PRO A 560 -4.30 9.16 -4.35
C PRO A 560 -3.41 8.79 -5.55
N PRO A 561 -2.47 7.85 -5.42
CA PRO A 561 -1.69 7.30 -6.53
C PRO A 561 -2.55 6.39 -7.44
N LEU A 562 -3.44 7.01 -8.21
CA LEU A 562 -4.37 6.36 -9.13
C LEU A 562 -4.36 7.04 -10.51
N ASP A 563 -4.31 6.25 -11.57
CA ASP A 563 -4.30 6.72 -12.94
C ASP A 563 -5.10 5.81 -13.89
N ASP A 564 -5.88 6.42 -14.79
CA ASP A 564 -6.66 5.71 -15.80
C ASP A 564 -5.72 5.04 -16.83
N GLY A 565 -6.00 3.79 -17.19
CA GLY A 565 -5.20 3.02 -18.15
C GLY A 565 -5.21 3.59 -19.56
N LEU A 566 -4.10 3.42 -20.28
CA LEU A 566 -3.86 4.10 -21.57
C LEU A 566 -4.65 3.47 -22.73
N ALA A 567 -5.03 4.31 -23.69
CA ALA A 567 -5.66 3.88 -24.94
C ALA A 567 -4.91 4.42 -26.16
N ALA A 568 -4.47 3.54 -27.07
CA ALA A 568 -3.84 3.93 -28.34
C ALA A 568 -4.73 3.50 -29.52
N VAL A 569 -5.05 4.45 -30.40
CA VAL A 569 -5.93 4.24 -31.57
C VAL A 569 -5.26 4.85 -32.79
N GLY A 570 -4.73 4.01 -33.67
CA GLY A 570 -3.89 4.45 -34.79
C GLY A 570 -2.72 5.29 -34.28
N LYS A 571 -2.61 6.53 -34.75
CA LYS A 571 -1.52 7.46 -34.37
C LYS A 571 -1.86 8.37 -33.18
N VAL A 572 -2.96 8.11 -32.47
CA VAL A 572 -3.36 8.87 -31.28
C VAL A 572 -3.19 8.03 -30.03
N LEU A 573 -2.59 8.60 -28.99
CA LEU A 573 -2.53 8.07 -27.64
C LEU A 573 -3.34 8.97 -26.71
N TYR A 574 -4.27 8.38 -25.97
CA TYR A 574 -5.02 9.01 -24.89
C TYR A 574 -4.40 8.62 -23.55
N ALA A 575 -4.14 9.62 -22.70
CA ALA A 575 -3.36 9.45 -21.48
C ALA A 575 -3.74 10.47 -20.39
N GLY A 576 -3.33 10.16 -19.15
CA GLY A 576 -3.69 10.89 -17.95
C GLY A 576 -5.08 10.52 -17.44
N THR A 577 -5.53 11.26 -16.43
CA THR A 577 -6.81 11.04 -15.75
C THR A 577 -7.44 12.38 -15.36
N GLY A 578 -8.77 12.43 -15.29
CA GLY A 578 -9.54 13.48 -14.62
C GLY A 578 -9.05 14.91 -14.88
N LYS A 579 -8.35 15.49 -13.89
CA LYS A 579 -7.78 16.86 -13.90
C LYS A 579 -6.80 17.14 -15.06
N SER A 580 -6.25 16.09 -15.66
CA SER A 580 -5.08 16.12 -16.54
C SER A 580 -5.19 15.03 -17.61
N LEU A 581 -6.30 15.01 -18.36
CA LEU A 581 -6.52 14.14 -19.52
C LEU A 581 -5.99 14.80 -20.81
N TYR A 582 -5.32 14.02 -21.67
CA TYR A 582 -4.66 14.49 -22.90
C TYR A 582 -4.84 13.53 -24.08
N ALA A 583 -4.64 14.05 -25.29
CA ALA A 583 -4.28 13.25 -26.46
C ALA A 583 -2.93 13.68 -27.05
N PHE A 584 -2.14 12.70 -27.48
CA PHE A 584 -0.84 12.89 -28.11
C PHE A 584 -0.76 12.19 -29.46
N HIS A 585 -0.02 12.76 -30.41
CA HIS A 585 0.44 12.05 -31.59
C HIS A 585 1.48 11.02 -31.17
N ALA A 586 1.09 9.75 -31.17
CA ALA A 586 1.81 8.66 -30.51
C ALA A 586 3.29 8.54 -30.93
N PRO A 587 3.67 8.65 -32.23
CA PRO A 587 5.08 8.62 -32.64
C PRO A 587 5.97 9.77 -32.14
N THR A 588 5.42 10.93 -31.75
CA THR A 588 6.24 12.14 -31.49
C THR A 588 5.98 12.86 -30.17
N GLY A 589 4.97 12.45 -29.40
CA GLY A 589 4.64 13.12 -28.13
C GLY A 589 4.17 14.57 -28.31
N LYS A 590 3.79 14.96 -29.53
CA LYS A 590 3.13 16.23 -29.80
C LYS A 590 1.72 16.16 -29.21
N GLN A 591 1.42 17.03 -28.27
CA GLN A 591 0.05 17.21 -27.76
C GLN A 591 -0.88 17.61 -28.92
N LEU A 592 -1.97 16.86 -29.07
CA LEU A 592 -3.07 17.17 -29.98
C LEU A 592 -4.09 18.06 -29.27
N TRP A 593 -4.49 17.63 -28.07
CA TRP A 593 -5.28 18.41 -27.13
C TRP A 593 -4.88 18.10 -25.68
N LYS A 594 -5.16 19.03 -24.78
CA LYS A 594 -5.26 18.84 -23.34
C LYS A 594 -6.69 19.20 -22.96
N ASN A 595 -7.29 18.46 -22.04
CA ASN A 595 -8.60 18.83 -21.52
C ASN A 595 -8.48 19.98 -20.52
N GLU A 596 -9.11 21.12 -20.81
CA GLU A 596 -9.08 22.33 -19.97
C GLU A 596 -10.48 22.92 -19.72
N ALA A 597 -11.55 22.32 -20.30
CA ALA A 597 -12.91 22.85 -20.20
C ALA A 597 -13.57 22.64 -18.82
N TRP A 598 -12.94 21.85 -17.95
CA TRP A 598 -13.47 21.34 -16.68
C TRP A 598 -12.32 20.68 -15.90
N THR A 599 -12.44 20.61 -14.57
CA THR A 599 -11.51 19.89 -13.70
C THR A 599 -12.26 18.80 -12.94
N ARG A 600 -11.66 17.60 -12.87
CA ARG A 600 -12.27 16.39 -12.29
C ARG A 600 -11.68 16.05 -10.92
N GLY A 601 -12.17 14.94 -10.37
CA GLY A 601 -11.63 14.33 -9.16
C GLY A 601 -10.42 13.48 -9.49
N GLU A 602 -10.19 12.48 -8.65
CA GLU A 602 -9.02 11.63 -8.69
C GLU A 602 -9.23 10.42 -9.61
N GLY A 603 -8.15 9.81 -10.09
CA GLY A 603 -8.22 8.72 -11.06
C GLY A 603 -8.76 7.40 -10.52
N CYS A 604 -8.91 6.43 -11.41
CA CYS A 604 -9.33 5.06 -11.11
C CYS A 604 -8.49 4.06 -11.92
N VAL A 605 -8.31 2.83 -11.44
CA VAL A 605 -7.56 1.76 -12.15
C VAL A 605 -8.23 1.25 -13.45
N ALA A 606 -9.39 1.81 -13.80
CA ALA A 606 -10.11 1.54 -15.05
C ALA A 606 -9.33 2.03 -16.28
N THR A 607 -9.51 1.37 -17.43
CA THR A 607 -8.84 1.74 -18.69
C THR A 607 -9.68 2.70 -19.52
N LEU A 608 -9.06 3.78 -20.04
CA LEU A 608 -9.69 4.71 -20.98
C LEU A 608 -10.25 3.94 -22.18
N SER A 609 -11.53 4.17 -22.50
CA SER A 609 -12.29 3.31 -23.39
C SER A 609 -12.81 4.10 -24.60
N PHE A 610 -12.27 3.80 -25.78
CA PHE A 610 -12.60 4.50 -27.03
C PHE A 610 -13.61 3.73 -27.88
N GLY A 611 -14.62 4.44 -28.40
CA GLY A 611 -15.54 3.93 -29.42
C GLY A 611 -16.38 5.04 -30.03
N GLN A 612 -16.72 4.95 -31.33
CA GLN A 612 -17.54 5.95 -32.04
C GLN A 612 -17.07 7.42 -31.90
N ASN A 613 -15.75 7.68 -31.84
CA ASN A 613 -15.12 8.98 -31.53
C ASN A 613 -15.45 9.55 -30.12
N VAL A 614 -15.98 8.72 -29.23
CA VAL A 614 -16.13 9.00 -27.80
C VAL A 614 -14.98 8.34 -27.02
N LEU A 615 -14.39 9.08 -26.08
CA LEU A 615 -13.40 8.60 -25.12
C LEU A 615 -14.01 8.62 -23.70
N ILE A 616 -14.30 7.45 -23.15
CA ILE A 616 -14.88 7.25 -21.81
C ILE A 616 -13.77 7.01 -20.78
N GLY A 617 -13.90 7.60 -19.60
CA GLY A 617 -13.02 7.37 -18.44
C GLY A 617 -13.77 7.55 -17.12
N HIS A 618 -13.08 7.37 -15.99
CA HIS A 618 -13.69 7.41 -14.65
C HIS A 618 -12.95 8.35 -13.70
N ALA A 619 -13.67 8.99 -12.78
CA ALA A 619 -13.05 9.75 -11.70
C ALA A 619 -13.74 9.46 -10.37
N ASN A 620 -12.95 9.03 -9.40
CA ASN A 620 -13.42 8.75 -8.05
C ASN A 620 -14.04 10.00 -7.40
N TRP A 621 -15.14 9.77 -6.69
CA TRP A 621 -16.05 10.75 -6.11
C TRP A 621 -16.70 11.75 -7.09
N LYS A 622 -16.51 11.61 -8.41
CA LYS A 622 -17.06 12.53 -9.43
C LYS A 622 -17.79 11.86 -10.61
N GLY A 623 -17.67 10.54 -10.80
CA GLY A 623 -18.50 9.78 -11.74
C GLY A 623 -17.78 9.26 -12.97
N LEU A 624 -18.56 8.62 -13.84
CA LEU A 624 -18.17 8.33 -15.22
C LEU A 624 -18.14 9.64 -16.04
N TYR A 625 -17.36 9.67 -17.12
CA TYR A 625 -17.31 10.79 -18.04
C TYR A 625 -17.02 10.35 -19.48
N ALA A 626 -17.36 11.20 -20.44
CA ALA A 626 -16.99 11.01 -21.83
C ALA A 626 -16.58 12.32 -22.50
N ASN A 627 -15.58 12.24 -23.37
CA ASN A 627 -15.08 13.37 -24.16
C ASN A 627 -15.15 13.03 -25.65
N ASP A 628 -15.27 14.05 -26.49
CA ASP A 628 -15.00 13.93 -27.92
C ASP A 628 -13.50 13.61 -28.10
N ALA A 629 -13.20 12.49 -28.72
CA ALA A 629 -11.84 11.96 -28.80
C ALA A 629 -10.93 12.76 -29.77
N THR A 630 -11.49 13.64 -30.59
CA THR A 630 -10.78 14.48 -31.56
C THR A 630 -10.38 15.84 -30.96
N THR A 631 -11.18 16.39 -30.05
CA THR A 631 -11.03 17.74 -29.48
C THR A 631 -10.71 17.75 -27.98
N GLY A 632 -11.06 16.68 -27.25
CA GLY A 632 -10.97 16.60 -25.80
C GLY A 632 -12.14 17.23 -25.05
N CYS A 633 -13.10 17.86 -25.73
CA CYS A 633 -14.25 18.50 -25.10
C CYS A 633 -15.14 17.48 -24.37
N LEU A 634 -15.58 17.81 -23.15
CA LEU A 634 -16.58 17.03 -22.40
C LEU A 634 -17.88 16.93 -23.21
N LEU A 635 -18.35 15.70 -23.46
CA LEU A 635 -19.65 15.43 -24.06
C LEU A 635 -20.73 15.26 -23.00
N TRP A 636 -20.44 14.46 -21.97
CA TRP A 636 -21.34 14.20 -20.85
C TRP A 636 -20.60 13.73 -19.61
N GLU A 637 -21.27 13.86 -18.47
CA GLU A 637 -20.89 13.23 -17.21
C GLU A 637 -22.07 12.50 -16.58
N ASN A 638 -21.80 11.38 -15.90
CA ASN A 638 -22.81 10.66 -15.13
C ASN A 638 -22.37 10.57 -13.66
N LYS A 639 -23.18 11.21 -12.80
CA LYS A 639 -22.96 11.38 -11.35
C LYS A 639 -23.93 10.55 -10.50
N ASP A 640 -24.43 9.42 -11.03
CA ASP A 640 -25.22 8.48 -10.23
C ASP A 640 -24.44 8.00 -9.00
N VAL A 641 -25.13 7.83 -7.87
CA VAL A 641 -24.50 7.53 -6.57
C VAL A 641 -23.69 6.22 -6.56
N GLU A 642 -24.02 5.26 -7.43
CA GLU A 642 -23.22 4.04 -7.59
C GLU A 642 -22.09 4.19 -8.63
N LEU A 643 -22.17 5.17 -9.53
CA LEU A 643 -21.16 5.43 -10.58
C LEU A 643 -20.08 6.44 -10.17
N ILE A 644 -20.26 7.19 -9.08
CA ILE A 644 -19.23 8.07 -8.51
C ILE A 644 -18.09 7.32 -7.79
N TYR A 645 -18.11 5.99 -7.74
CA TYR A 645 -17.22 5.19 -6.90
C TYR A 645 -16.69 3.99 -7.67
N ARG A 646 -15.37 3.95 -7.92
CA ARG A 646 -14.58 2.76 -8.30
C ARG A 646 -15.22 1.83 -9.34
N SER A 647 -15.73 2.40 -10.43
CA SER A 647 -16.28 1.60 -11.53
C SER A 647 -15.16 0.91 -12.32
N ALA A 648 -15.42 -0.31 -12.81
CA ALA A 648 -14.52 -1.01 -13.73
C ALA A 648 -14.42 -0.30 -15.10
N SER A 649 -13.53 -0.78 -15.99
CA SER A 649 -13.53 -0.32 -17.39
C SER A 649 -14.85 -0.70 -18.09
N VAL A 650 -15.25 0.06 -19.11
CA VAL A 650 -16.49 -0.21 -19.87
C VAL A 650 -16.25 -1.17 -21.03
N THR A 651 -17.22 -2.05 -21.30
CA THR A 651 -17.23 -2.90 -22.50
C THR A 651 -18.18 -2.34 -23.54
N TRP A 652 -17.64 -1.96 -24.69
CA TRP A 652 -18.40 -1.51 -25.86
C TRP A 652 -19.04 -2.69 -26.59
N VAL A 653 -20.36 -2.63 -26.83
CA VAL A 653 -21.12 -3.63 -27.56
C VAL A 653 -22.16 -2.93 -28.44
N GLU A 654 -21.98 -3.03 -29.76
CA GLU A 654 -22.84 -2.37 -30.76
C GLU A 654 -22.93 -0.84 -30.53
N ASN A 655 -24.04 -0.36 -29.97
CA ASN A 655 -24.30 1.05 -29.67
C ASN A 655 -24.38 1.35 -28.15
N ASN A 656 -24.06 0.38 -27.30
CA ASN A 656 -24.18 0.47 -25.84
C ASN A 656 -22.83 0.20 -25.16
N VAL A 657 -22.69 0.69 -23.93
CA VAL A 657 -21.57 0.32 -23.05
C VAL A 657 -22.07 -0.38 -21.78
N TYR A 658 -21.37 -1.44 -21.40
CA TYR A 658 -21.65 -2.28 -20.22
C TYR A 658 -20.61 -1.99 -19.15
N LEU A 659 -21.06 -1.81 -17.90
CA LEU A 659 -20.24 -1.31 -16.80
C LEU A 659 -20.63 -1.93 -15.45
N LEU A 660 -19.64 -2.17 -14.59
CA LEU A 660 -19.83 -2.63 -13.21
C LEU A 660 -19.37 -1.55 -12.24
N SER A 661 -20.14 -1.34 -11.17
CA SER A 661 -19.83 -0.37 -10.13
C SER A 661 -20.67 -0.65 -8.88
N SER A 662 -20.08 -0.58 -7.68
CA SER A 662 -20.74 -0.84 -6.40
C SER A 662 -21.49 -2.19 -6.37
N HIS A 663 -22.81 -2.19 -6.57
CA HIS A 663 -23.67 -3.36 -6.52
C HIS A 663 -24.55 -3.51 -7.76
N SER A 664 -24.11 -3.00 -8.92
CA SER A 664 -24.93 -2.96 -10.14
C SER A 664 -24.15 -3.25 -11.42
N LEU A 665 -24.82 -3.95 -12.35
CA LEU A 665 -24.51 -3.90 -13.78
C LEU A 665 -25.32 -2.78 -14.43
N PHE A 666 -24.64 -1.92 -15.18
CA PHE A 666 -25.22 -0.84 -15.96
C PHE A 666 -25.09 -1.12 -17.46
N ILE A 667 -26.11 -0.71 -18.21
CA ILE A 667 -26.05 -0.52 -19.66
C ILE A 667 -26.32 0.96 -19.92
N LEU A 668 -25.40 1.66 -20.57
CA LEU A 668 -25.53 3.08 -20.88
C LEU A 668 -25.43 3.35 -22.38
N ASP A 669 -26.06 4.45 -22.79
CA ASP A 669 -25.81 5.12 -24.06
C ASP A 669 -24.44 5.83 -23.97
N PRO A 670 -23.44 5.46 -24.80
CA PRO A 670 -22.11 6.06 -24.76
C PRO A 670 -22.05 7.47 -25.34
N THR A 671 -23.06 7.92 -26.09
CA THR A 671 -23.12 9.25 -26.70
C THR A 671 -23.78 10.28 -25.78
N THR A 672 -24.66 9.86 -24.86
CA THR A 672 -25.36 10.75 -23.91
C THR A 672 -25.07 10.48 -22.43
N GLY A 673 -24.40 9.36 -22.10
CA GLY A 673 -24.12 8.94 -20.73
C GLY A 673 -25.35 8.44 -19.96
N LYS A 674 -26.50 8.39 -20.63
CA LYS A 674 -27.78 8.01 -20.01
C LYS A 674 -27.78 6.53 -19.68
N ILE A 675 -28.17 6.20 -18.44
CA ILE A 675 -28.46 4.82 -18.04
C ILE A 675 -29.68 4.34 -18.82
N ILE A 676 -29.49 3.34 -19.67
CA ILE A 676 -30.56 2.62 -20.37
C ILE A 676 -31.16 1.58 -19.42
N LEU A 677 -30.30 0.88 -18.66
CA LEU A 677 -30.69 -0.16 -17.71
C LEU A 677 -29.72 -0.24 -16.53
N ARG A 678 -30.25 -0.57 -15.35
CA ARG A 678 -29.49 -0.99 -14.15
C ARG A 678 -30.05 -2.33 -13.65
N LYS A 679 -29.23 -3.39 -13.61
CA LYS A 679 -29.53 -4.64 -12.89
C LYS A 679 -28.79 -4.59 -11.56
N LYS A 680 -29.53 -4.55 -10.44
CA LYS A 680 -28.95 -4.66 -9.11
C LYS A 680 -28.46 -6.09 -8.88
N LEU A 681 -27.30 -6.25 -8.26
CA LEU A 681 -26.62 -7.51 -8.00
C LEU A 681 -26.63 -7.81 -6.48
N GLY A 682 -26.62 -9.10 -6.12
CA GLY A 682 -26.58 -9.56 -4.72
C GLY A 682 -25.19 -9.57 -4.08
N CYS A 683 -24.20 -8.90 -4.69
CA CYS A 683 -22.79 -8.89 -4.28
C CYS A 683 -22.15 -7.55 -4.65
N SER A 684 -20.97 -7.25 -4.11
CA SER A 684 -20.18 -6.10 -4.59
C SER A 684 -19.39 -6.48 -5.85
N VAL A 685 -19.32 -5.53 -6.76
CA VAL A 685 -18.52 -5.53 -7.99
C VAL A 685 -17.52 -4.36 -8.00
N ASP A 686 -17.07 -3.93 -6.82
CA ASP A 686 -15.97 -2.97 -6.62
C ASP A 686 -14.61 -3.67 -6.87
N VAL A 687 -14.42 -4.08 -8.13
CA VAL A 687 -13.25 -4.80 -8.66
C VAL A 687 -12.93 -4.31 -10.07
N ASN A 688 -11.68 -4.42 -10.53
CA ASN A 688 -11.27 -3.95 -11.86
C ASN A 688 -11.71 -4.90 -13.02
N SER A 689 -12.54 -5.91 -12.73
CA SER A 689 -13.03 -6.87 -13.72
C SER A 689 -13.95 -6.20 -14.74
N THR A 690 -13.43 -5.96 -15.94
CA THR A 690 -14.22 -5.45 -17.07
C THR A 690 -15.21 -6.54 -17.54
N PRO A 691 -16.51 -6.25 -17.77
CA PRO A 691 -17.51 -7.29 -18.03
C PRO A 691 -17.40 -7.90 -19.43
N LEU A 692 -17.05 -9.19 -19.53
CA LEU A 692 -17.01 -9.94 -20.78
C LEU A 692 -18.45 -10.14 -21.31
N VAL A 693 -18.86 -9.34 -22.29
CA VAL A 693 -20.14 -9.51 -22.99
C VAL A 693 -19.94 -10.37 -24.23
N THR A 694 -20.72 -11.44 -24.33
CA THR A 694 -20.74 -12.37 -25.48
C THR A 694 -22.08 -12.26 -26.23
N GLU A 695 -22.43 -13.24 -27.06
CA GLU A 695 -23.74 -13.31 -27.71
C GLU A 695 -24.87 -13.68 -26.73
N SER A 696 -24.58 -14.43 -25.67
CA SER A 696 -25.61 -14.99 -24.76
C SER A 696 -25.29 -14.89 -23.26
N GLU A 697 -24.07 -14.49 -22.87
CA GLU A 697 -23.65 -14.29 -21.48
C GLU A 697 -22.99 -12.92 -21.28
N ILE A 698 -23.16 -12.35 -20.08
CA ILE A 698 -22.38 -11.24 -19.54
C ILE A 698 -21.64 -11.77 -18.31
N ILE A 699 -20.31 -11.85 -18.36
CA ILE A 699 -19.48 -12.60 -17.40
C ILE A 699 -18.48 -11.68 -16.70
N PHE A 700 -18.39 -11.73 -15.37
CA PHE A 700 -17.55 -10.82 -14.59
C PHE A 700 -17.14 -11.34 -13.21
N GLY A 701 -15.96 -10.92 -12.76
CA GLY A 701 -15.49 -11.07 -11.38
C GLY A 701 -16.25 -10.19 -10.39
N THR A 702 -16.12 -10.51 -9.11
CA THR A 702 -16.79 -9.84 -7.99
C THR A 702 -15.84 -9.66 -6.81
N ALA A 703 -16.20 -8.78 -5.86
CA ALA A 703 -15.41 -8.54 -4.66
C ALA A 703 -15.32 -9.78 -3.74
N ASN A 704 -16.40 -10.55 -3.63
CA ASN A 704 -16.58 -11.56 -2.58
C ASN A 704 -17.16 -12.93 -3.03
N ASN A 705 -17.68 -13.06 -4.26
CA ASN A 705 -18.45 -14.23 -4.72
C ASN A 705 -17.78 -15.05 -5.83
N GLY A 706 -16.55 -14.71 -6.25
CA GLY A 706 -15.88 -15.32 -7.39
C GLY A 706 -16.29 -14.65 -8.71
N ILE A 707 -16.71 -15.44 -9.69
CA ILE A 707 -17.13 -15.01 -11.03
C ILE A 707 -18.60 -15.38 -11.28
N ILE A 708 -19.36 -14.45 -11.87
CA ILE A 708 -20.80 -14.59 -12.19
C ILE A 708 -21.00 -14.47 -13.70
N ALA A 709 -21.96 -15.22 -14.24
CA ALA A 709 -22.48 -15.05 -15.60
C ALA A 709 -24.00 -14.81 -15.57
N LEU A 710 -24.42 -13.69 -16.15
CA LEU A 710 -25.83 -13.38 -16.42
C LEU A 710 -26.19 -13.75 -17.86
N ASP A 711 -27.47 -14.04 -18.13
CA ASP A 711 -27.97 -14.11 -19.49
C ASP A 711 -28.01 -12.73 -20.14
N ARG A 712 -27.52 -12.61 -21.38
CA ARG A 712 -27.49 -11.31 -22.07
C ARG A 712 -28.90 -10.77 -22.37
N GLN A 713 -29.93 -11.61 -22.46
CA GLN A 713 -31.29 -11.18 -22.79
C GLN A 713 -32.14 -10.91 -21.54
N THR A 714 -32.12 -11.80 -20.53
CA THR A 714 -32.95 -11.61 -19.31
C THR A 714 -32.20 -10.93 -18.17
N LEU A 715 -30.87 -10.90 -18.22
CA LEU A 715 -29.97 -10.43 -17.16
C LEU A 715 -30.10 -11.20 -15.84
N ASP A 716 -30.65 -12.41 -15.87
CA ASP A 716 -30.69 -13.31 -14.71
C ASP A 716 -29.45 -14.20 -14.67
N GLU A 717 -29.09 -14.69 -13.48
CA GLU A 717 -27.90 -15.51 -13.30
C GLU A 717 -28.07 -16.88 -13.98
N LYS A 718 -27.16 -17.21 -14.91
CA LYS A 718 -27.06 -18.53 -15.55
C LYS A 718 -26.21 -19.48 -14.74
N TRP A 719 -25.10 -18.96 -14.21
CA TRP A 719 -24.19 -19.67 -13.33
C TRP A 719 -23.30 -18.68 -12.55
N HIS A 720 -22.79 -19.13 -11.41
CA HIS A 720 -21.66 -18.53 -10.73
C HIS A 720 -20.61 -19.61 -10.43
N PHE A 721 -19.36 -19.20 -10.25
CA PHE A 721 -18.28 -20.05 -9.78
C PHE A 721 -17.53 -19.33 -8.66
N LYS A 722 -17.70 -19.80 -7.42
CA LYS A 722 -16.99 -19.26 -6.26
C LYS A 722 -15.58 -19.84 -6.20
N THR A 723 -14.59 -18.96 -6.17
CA THR A 723 -13.16 -19.29 -6.05
C THR A 723 -12.78 -19.68 -4.62
N GLY A 724 -11.51 -19.99 -4.37
CA GLY A 724 -11.00 -20.07 -2.99
C GLY A 724 -11.09 -18.72 -2.26
N PRO A 725 -10.76 -18.69 -0.96
CA PRO A 725 -10.56 -17.44 -0.26
C PRO A 725 -9.34 -16.70 -0.82
N SER A 726 -9.44 -15.38 -0.92
CA SER A 726 -8.35 -14.47 -1.27
C SER A 726 -7.17 -14.65 -0.32
N LEU A 727 -5.95 -14.77 -0.85
CA LEU A 727 -4.71 -14.84 -0.07
C LEU A 727 -4.29 -13.46 0.48
N ILE A 728 -4.65 -12.40 -0.25
CA ILE A 728 -4.42 -11.00 0.12
C ILE A 728 -5.65 -10.22 -0.38
N TYR A 729 -6.11 -9.22 0.37
CA TYR A 729 -7.34 -8.49 0.06
C TYR A 729 -7.02 -7.22 -0.73
N SER A 730 -7.60 -7.11 -1.92
CA SER A 730 -7.40 -6.00 -2.87
C SER A 730 -8.64 -5.14 -3.03
N SER A 731 -9.82 -5.77 -3.13
CA SER A 731 -11.08 -5.05 -3.32
C SER A 731 -11.35 -4.17 -2.10
N PRO A 732 -11.74 -2.90 -2.27
CA PRO A 732 -11.80 -1.93 -1.18
C PRO A 732 -12.74 -2.34 -0.06
N TYR A 733 -12.26 -2.25 1.18
CA TYR A 733 -12.96 -2.70 2.39
C TYR A 733 -13.36 -4.19 2.40
N SER A 734 -12.87 -5.01 1.45
CA SER A 734 -13.04 -6.46 1.50
C SER A 734 -12.19 -7.05 2.63
N ILE A 735 -12.81 -7.95 3.40
CA ILE A 735 -12.24 -8.58 4.61
C ILE A 735 -12.28 -10.12 4.48
N PRO A 736 -11.56 -10.86 5.34
CA PRO A 736 -11.65 -12.32 5.39
C PRO A 736 -13.05 -12.84 5.79
N PRO A 737 -13.55 -13.93 5.17
CA PRO A 737 -13.11 -14.56 3.94
C PRO A 737 -13.87 -14.00 2.71
N SER A 738 -13.13 -13.46 1.74
CA SER A 738 -13.66 -13.01 0.44
C SER A 738 -13.17 -13.91 -0.69
N SER A 739 -13.96 -14.08 -1.76
CA SER A 739 -13.55 -14.77 -3.00
C SER A 739 -13.39 -13.74 -4.13
N THR A 740 -12.30 -12.96 -4.09
CA THR A 740 -12.12 -11.77 -4.93
C THR A 740 -11.54 -12.10 -6.32
N VAL A 741 -12.17 -11.58 -7.37
CA VAL A 741 -11.71 -11.70 -8.78
C VAL A 741 -11.58 -10.31 -9.39
N GLU A 742 -10.36 -9.75 -9.36
CA GLU A 742 -10.03 -8.45 -9.98
C GLU A 742 -9.86 -8.56 -11.50
N THR A 743 -9.55 -9.74 -12.05
CA THR A 743 -9.21 -9.86 -13.47
C THR A 743 -10.43 -9.85 -14.37
N THR A 744 -10.31 -9.15 -15.50
CA THR A 744 -11.23 -9.27 -16.63
C THR A 744 -11.21 -10.72 -17.17
N PRO A 745 -12.36 -11.43 -17.21
CA PRO A 745 -12.43 -12.76 -17.80
C PRO A 745 -12.28 -12.71 -19.34
N VAL A 746 -11.57 -13.69 -19.91
CA VAL A 746 -11.29 -13.74 -21.36
C VAL A 746 -11.74 -15.07 -21.96
N LEU A 747 -12.42 -15.00 -23.11
CA LEU A 747 -12.94 -16.16 -23.82
C LEU A 747 -11.94 -16.71 -24.86
N MET A 748 -11.71 -18.02 -24.85
CA MET A 748 -11.00 -18.74 -25.92
C MET A 748 -11.74 -20.03 -26.26
N GLY A 749 -12.42 -20.05 -27.42
CA GLY A 749 -13.43 -21.07 -27.72
C GLY A 749 -14.56 -21.03 -26.68
N ASP A 750 -15.03 -22.19 -26.23
CA ASP A 750 -16.04 -22.28 -25.15
C ASP A 750 -15.44 -22.22 -23.73
N THR A 751 -14.18 -21.79 -23.58
CA THR A 751 -13.48 -21.73 -22.29
C THR A 751 -13.23 -20.29 -21.86
N VAL A 752 -13.75 -19.92 -20.69
CA VAL A 752 -13.49 -18.64 -20.01
C VAL A 752 -12.28 -18.81 -19.10
N PHE A 753 -11.30 -17.93 -19.24
CA PHE A 753 -10.10 -17.86 -18.40
C PHE A 753 -10.13 -16.62 -17.51
N MET A 754 -9.78 -16.77 -16.23
CA MET A 754 -9.63 -15.66 -15.29
C MET A 754 -8.57 -16.00 -14.22
N GLY A 755 -7.97 -14.96 -13.64
CA GLY A 755 -7.12 -15.06 -12.46
C GLY A 755 -7.89 -14.69 -11.21
N ALA A 756 -7.55 -15.31 -10.08
CA ALA A 756 -8.20 -15.02 -8.81
C ALA A 756 -7.19 -14.72 -7.69
N SER A 757 -7.69 -14.05 -6.65
CA SER A 757 -6.91 -13.65 -5.47
C SER A 757 -6.51 -14.83 -4.58
N ASP A 758 -7.05 -16.03 -4.84
CA ASP A 758 -6.64 -17.31 -4.22
C ASP A 758 -5.33 -17.90 -4.81
N GLY A 759 -4.74 -17.21 -5.81
CA GLY A 759 -3.53 -17.61 -6.50
C GLY A 759 -3.72 -18.77 -7.47
N ILE A 760 -4.86 -18.80 -8.17
CA ILE A 760 -5.19 -19.80 -9.19
C ILE A 760 -5.65 -19.11 -10.48
N LEU A 761 -5.09 -19.57 -11.60
CA LEU A 761 -5.63 -19.34 -12.94
C LEU A 761 -6.70 -20.41 -13.21
N TYR A 762 -7.93 -19.97 -13.43
CA TYR A 762 -9.09 -20.83 -13.69
C TYR A 762 -9.40 -20.93 -15.18
N ALA A 763 -9.95 -22.08 -15.58
CA ALA A 763 -10.53 -22.33 -16.89
C ALA A 763 -11.92 -22.96 -16.69
N LEU A 764 -12.97 -22.21 -17.04
CA LEU A 764 -14.38 -22.58 -16.87
C LEU A 764 -15.05 -22.79 -18.23
N ASN A 765 -16.06 -23.65 -18.31
CA ASN A 765 -16.93 -23.73 -19.47
C ASN A 765 -17.86 -22.49 -19.50
N ARG A 766 -17.93 -21.82 -20.66
CA ARG A 766 -18.76 -20.63 -20.90
C ARG A 766 -20.25 -20.86 -20.61
N THR A 767 -20.80 -22.04 -20.91
CA THR A 767 -22.26 -22.24 -20.88
C THR A 767 -22.83 -22.62 -19.53
N ASP A 768 -22.05 -23.30 -18.67
CA ASP A 768 -22.51 -23.85 -17.39
C ASP A 768 -21.58 -23.59 -16.19
N GLY A 769 -20.53 -22.79 -16.38
CA GLY A 769 -19.58 -22.39 -15.33
C GLY A 769 -18.68 -23.51 -14.81
N LYS A 770 -18.78 -24.74 -15.34
CA LYS A 770 -18.03 -25.87 -14.78
C LYS A 770 -16.53 -25.74 -14.99
N LEU A 771 -15.78 -26.10 -13.94
CA LEU A 771 -14.32 -26.14 -13.96
C LEU A 771 -13.79 -27.17 -14.96
N VAL A 772 -13.17 -26.72 -16.06
CA VAL A 772 -12.51 -27.58 -17.05
C VAL A 772 -10.98 -27.60 -16.93
N GLY A 773 -10.41 -26.73 -16.09
CA GLY A 773 -9.00 -26.75 -15.75
C GLY A 773 -8.61 -25.68 -14.73
N ARG A 774 -7.45 -25.85 -14.08
CA ARG A 774 -6.84 -24.82 -13.25
C ARG A 774 -5.31 -24.97 -13.20
N PHE A 775 -4.62 -23.88 -12.89
CA PHE A 775 -3.19 -23.85 -12.64
C PHE A 775 -2.91 -22.96 -11.42
N LYS A 776 -2.29 -23.51 -10.36
CA LYS A 776 -2.01 -22.77 -9.13
C LYS A 776 -0.65 -22.09 -9.22
N THR A 777 -0.63 -20.76 -9.09
CA THR A 777 0.60 -19.95 -8.90
C THR A 777 1.00 -19.88 -7.43
N GLY A 778 0.03 -20.00 -6.52
CA GLY A 778 0.25 -19.90 -5.07
C GLY A 778 0.41 -18.47 -4.56
N VAL A 779 0.25 -17.48 -5.44
CA VAL A 779 0.32 -16.03 -5.19
C VAL A 779 -0.79 -15.39 -6.02
N PRO A 780 -1.55 -14.39 -5.51
CA PRO A 780 -2.67 -13.78 -6.22
C PRO A 780 -2.40 -13.42 -7.69
N ILE A 781 -3.44 -13.55 -8.52
CA ILE A 781 -3.41 -13.12 -9.92
C ILE A 781 -4.35 -11.91 -10.05
N PHE A 782 -3.76 -10.71 -9.99
CA PHE A 782 -4.46 -9.43 -10.17
C PHE A 782 -4.34 -8.88 -11.59
N SER A 783 -3.49 -9.49 -12.43
CA SER A 783 -3.28 -9.11 -13.83
C SER A 783 -4.22 -9.90 -14.74
N SER A 784 -4.93 -9.20 -15.64
CA SER A 784 -5.85 -9.87 -16.57
C SER A 784 -5.12 -10.73 -17.60
N VAL A 785 -5.78 -11.79 -18.09
CA VAL A 785 -5.19 -12.72 -19.05
C VAL A 785 -5.10 -12.08 -20.44
N ALA A 786 -3.95 -12.19 -21.10
CA ALA A 786 -3.79 -11.77 -22.48
C ALA A 786 -3.70 -12.97 -23.43
N VAL A 787 -4.18 -12.82 -24.67
CA VAL A 787 -4.35 -13.92 -25.63
C VAL A 787 -3.75 -13.57 -26.99
N LEU A 788 -3.02 -14.51 -27.60
CA LEU A 788 -2.63 -14.46 -29.00
C LEU A 788 -2.76 -15.86 -29.63
N GLY A 789 -3.71 -16.01 -30.56
CA GLY A 789 -3.98 -17.31 -31.19
C GLY A 789 -4.48 -18.34 -30.17
N ASN A 790 -3.69 -19.39 -29.91
CA ASN A 790 -3.93 -20.35 -28.83
C ASN A 790 -2.95 -20.21 -27.66
N ALA A 791 -2.16 -19.13 -27.60
CA ALA A 791 -1.32 -18.81 -26.47
C ALA A 791 -2.06 -17.90 -25.47
N LEU A 792 -1.85 -18.15 -24.19
CA LEU A 792 -2.31 -17.30 -23.08
C LEU A 792 -1.11 -16.81 -22.29
N TYR A 793 -1.08 -15.52 -21.97
CA TYR A 793 -0.07 -14.86 -21.15
C TYR A 793 -0.72 -14.36 -19.87
N VAL A 794 -0.10 -14.65 -18.73
CA VAL A 794 -0.67 -14.39 -17.39
C VAL A 794 0.46 -13.89 -16.50
N ALA A 795 0.20 -12.94 -15.62
CA ALA A 795 1.17 -12.49 -14.61
C ALA A 795 0.61 -12.68 -13.19
N ASP A 796 1.39 -13.29 -12.30
CA ASP A 796 1.06 -13.30 -10.86
C ASP A 796 1.67 -12.09 -10.13
N PHE A 797 1.15 -11.80 -8.94
CA PHE A 797 1.63 -10.68 -8.13
C PHE A 797 3.11 -10.82 -7.73
N ALA A 798 3.67 -12.03 -7.75
CA ALA A 798 5.11 -12.28 -7.54
C ALA A 798 5.99 -11.84 -8.71
N GLY A 799 5.40 -11.32 -9.80
CA GLY A 799 6.12 -10.86 -11.00
C GLY A 799 6.47 -11.97 -11.97
N ASN A 800 5.90 -13.17 -11.84
CA ASN A 800 6.08 -14.22 -12.83
C ASN A 800 5.13 -14.00 -14.00
N VAL A 801 5.68 -13.76 -15.19
CA VAL A 801 4.93 -13.90 -16.44
C VAL A 801 5.00 -15.36 -16.88
N TYR A 802 3.85 -15.95 -17.18
CA TYR A 802 3.67 -17.31 -17.67
C TYR A 802 3.21 -17.26 -19.12
N ARG A 803 3.63 -18.26 -19.91
CA ARG A 803 2.99 -18.57 -21.18
C ARG A 803 2.45 -19.98 -21.21
N PHE A 804 1.15 -20.08 -21.48
CA PHE A 804 0.47 -21.34 -21.74
C PHE A 804 0.08 -21.47 -23.22
N ILE A 805 -0.03 -22.71 -23.69
CA ILE A 805 -0.62 -23.09 -24.97
C ILE A 805 -1.86 -23.91 -24.69
N LEU A 806 -3.01 -23.52 -25.26
CA LEU A 806 -4.22 -24.32 -25.28
C LEU A 806 -4.11 -25.39 -26.38
N ASN A 807 -4.16 -26.66 -25.98
CA ASN A 807 -4.19 -27.79 -26.90
C ASN A 807 -5.63 -28.03 -27.36
N LYS A 808 -5.85 -28.18 -28.68
CA LYS A 808 -7.20 -28.24 -29.30
C LYS A 808 -7.96 -29.56 -29.08
N THR A 809 -7.34 -30.57 -28.49
CA THR A 809 -7.86 -31.95 -28.43
C THR A 809 -7.64 -32.59 -27.05
N LEU A 810 -8.43 -32.13 -26.07
CA LEU A 810 -8.71 -32.77 -24.76
C LEU A 810 -10.09 -32.34 -24.24
#